data_AF-A0A7U9WS08-F1
#
_entry.id   AF-A0A7U9WS08-F1
#
_cell.length_a   1.000
_cell.length_b   1.000
_cell.length_c   1.000
_cell.angle_alpha   90.00
_cell.angle_beta   90.00
_cell.angle_gamma   90.00
#
_symmetry.space_group_name_H-M   'P 1'
#
loop_
_entity.id
_entity.type
_entity.pdbx_description
1 polymer ?
#
loop_
_entity_poly.entity_id
_entity_poly.type
_entity_poly.pdbx_seq_one_letter_code
_entity_poly.pdbx_strand_id
1 'polypeptide(L)'
;MKNNVTKFIFLLTVIIACISFPATGCASGAGWERFTPFSDSDQSGGAGRSVSLNAPAQDADGYYLLDSIEDFKWFISACEENTGLNVRLTQDLILNDTSHWIDWTDSRPENGFKGIIHYNGHFDGCGFAIEGYYSACEEKWQTPIFLTLEEDAVITNLQIRNAIFRTTYKDSFYLDENDRTNIASSSALCYYNYGRIEGCQIDASVFGAWSAGGIASFNYGEITDCHFTGTLEAGLEQSKDMPESGLASDALYAGGICRTNEGVIENCTNKGSITLHSLSGSYYMNYSAGGIAGRVSADGIIENCENSGPVECVQLAGGIAGASWGRISKCINSGNVHVEQADWDHAAALIGAGICASNGGSVTTCLNTGSVTIHQIYLSFYAPIYGVACNTVNPGKGSVENCYYVKENTAQVYRQSGVHKLSSKDAADFSAYLTMDKKIPDVDTFELLNALPNYPGTDEEDYIHLKLGPDSGIDHEIKPGDSLWKIAEEFYGDGLLYDKLEYRADSSLNHFLIPGGHITVPPIDYYLLCANDEEGFSWSYCQLPSGESCPTHFIAAKPINWYYGSMDIPEAAGLEVLWPKQTQPPLTAGPQTADDTALQDAAASDIRILYRFDGNPGGDFFAPDWMGVQESIRKSAKAYCGKAADGFRFYRYKLDNGESLYGYSFRLYRQTDTLKCTVFYRIREGFLAEFIGIEPVGEDEQLLERVRYLAARTDSLLTIDEIQYDYESFCGRDNWDFPQLHNPFAIALAYSKEAECNSFVLFTGVQ
;
A
#
# COMPACT_ATOMS: atom_id res chain seq x y z
N MET A 1 -19.90 -7.32 -43.77
CA MET A 1 -20.30 -8.67 -44.23
C MET A 1 -19.15 -9.64 -44.00
N LYS A 2 -19.39 -10.71 -43.23
CA LYS A 2 -18.73 -12.04 -43.24
C LYS A 2 -17.19 -12.17 -43.28
N ASN A 3 -16.67 -12.61 -42.13
CA ASN A 3 -15.82 -13.79 -41.87
C ASN A 3 -14.57 -14.08 -42.73
N ASN A 4 -13.43 -14.25 -42.04
CA ASN A 4 -12.62 -15.50 -41.95
C ASN A 4 -11.61 -15.29 -40.79
N VAL A 5 -11.66 -15.95 -39.63
CA VAL A 5 -11.60 -17.40 -39.32
C VAL A 5 -10.18 -18.00 -39.47
N THR A 6 -9.51 -18.10 -38.31
CA THR A 6 -8.53 -19.12 -37.90
C THR A 6 -7.14 -19.18 -38.55
N LYS A 7 -6.11 -18.98 -37.71
CA LYS A 7 -4.90 -19.84 -37.69
C LYS A 7 -4.19 -19.79 -36.33
N PHE A 8 -4.16 -20.93 -35.65
CA PHE A 8 -3.35 -21.21 -34.46
C PHE A 8 -2.40 -22.38 -34.80
N ILE A 9 -1.37 -22.60 -33.96
CA ILE A 9 -0.41 -23.73 -33.96
C ILE A 9 0.76 -23.66 -34.98
N PHE A 10 1.96 -23.34 -34.45
CA PHE A 10 3.25 -24.08 -34.46
C PHE A 10 4.33 -23.07 -33.99
N LEU A 11 5.18 -23.32 -32.99
CA LEU A 11 6.20 -24.38 -33.00
C LEU A 11 6.67 -24.88 -31.60
N LEU A 12 7.15 -26.13 -31.58
CA LEU A 12 7.85 -26.87 -30.52
C LEU A 12 9.35 -27.03 -30.90
N THR A 13 10.36 -27.19 -30.04
CA THR A 13 10.49 -27.31 -28.56
C THR A 13 11.95 -27.04 -28.15
N VAL A 14 12.22 -26.50 -26.94
CA VAL A 14 13.45 -26.84 -26.17
C VAL A 14 13.07 -26.96 -24.68
N ILE A 15 13.54 -28.03 -24.02
CA ILE A 15 13.32 -28.36 -22.60
C ILE A 15 14.70 -28.46 -21.92
N ILE A 16 14.71 -28.45 -20.58
CA ILE A 16 15.82 -28.73 -19.64
C ILE A 16 16.58 -27.46 -19.20
N ALA A 17 16.72 -27.13 -17.91
CA ALA A 17 16.00 -27.55 -16.70
C ALA A 17 16.37 -26.59 -15.55
N CYS A 18 15.41 -26.26 -14.67
CA CYS A 18 15.69 -25.79 -13.32
C CYS A 18 14.89 -26.65 -12.33
N ILE A 19 15.62 -27.44 -11.53
CA ILE A 19 15.06 -28.20 -10.41
C ILE A 19 14.95 -27.25 -9.22
N SER A 20 13.80 -27.29 -8.55
CA SER A 20 13.55 -26.59 -7.30
C SER A 20 14.57 -26.96 -6.22
N PHE A 21 15.10 -25.95 -5.55
CA PHE A 21 15.72 -26.12 -4.23
C PHE A 21 14.94 -25.30 -3.20
N PRO A 22 14.57 -25.90 -2.05
CA PRO A 22 13.85 -25.21 -0.99
C PRO A 22 14.78 -24.34 -0.15
N ALA A 23 14.19 -23.53 0.73
CA ALA A 23 14.92 -22.88 1.81
C ALA A 23 15.73 -23.91 2.63
N THR A 24 17.04 -23.69 2.70
CA THR A 24 17.91 -24.27 3.73
C THR A 24 18.66 -23.13 4.40
N GLY A 25 18.37 -22.88 5.68
CA GLY A 25 19.13 -21.91 6.45
C GLY A 25 20.57 -22.36 6.64
N CYS A 26 21.51 -21.42 6.50
CA CYS A 26 22.87 -21.57 7.00
C CYS A 26 23.06 -20.67 8.22
N ALA A 27 22.73 -21.20 9.39
CA ALA A 27 23.34 -20.68 10.60
C ALA A 27 24.83 -21.07 10.63
N SER A 28 25.66 -20.19 11.18
CA SER A 28 27.09 -20.38 11.49
C SER A 28 28.09 -20.49 10.32
N GLY A 29 28.97 -19.48 10.24
CA GLY A 29 30.42 -19.73 10.20
C GLY A 29 31.08 -19.98 8.85
N ALA A 30 31.26 -18.92 8.05
CA ALA A 30 32.38 -18.80 7.12
C ALA A 30 32.90 -17.36 7.18
N GLY A 31 34.22 -17.18 7.38
CA GLY A 31 34.80 -15.85 7.56
C GLY A 31 34.77 -15.04 6.27
N TRP A 32 34.43 -13.75 6.38
CA TRP A 32 34.53 -12.82 5.27
C TRP A 32 36.01 -12.47 5.07
N GLU A 33 36.59 -12.89 3.94
CA GLU A 33 37.92 -12.41 3.57
C GLU A 33 37.82 -10.94 3.15
N ARG A 34 38.75 -10.11 3.63
CA ARG A 34 38.83 -8.70 3.27
C ARG A 34 38.99 -8.57 1.76
N PHE A 35 38.04 -7.90 1.10
CA PHE A 35 38.20 -7.50 -0.29
C PHE A 35 39.40 -6.58 -0.44
N THR A 36 40.44 -7.06 -1.13
CA THR A 36 41.58 -6.26 -1.53
C THR A 36 41.26 -5.57 -2.86
N PRO A 37 41.29 -4.22 -2.95
CA PRO A 37 41.26 -3.54 -4.23
C PRO A 37 42.48 -3.94 -5.08
N PHE A 38 42.32 -3.87 -6.41
CA PHE A 38 43.34 -4.30 -7.37
C PHE A 38 44.64 -3.49 -7.27
N SER A 39 45.74 -4.13 -7.66
CA SER A 39 47.08 -3.53 -7.66
C SER A 39 47.22 -2.42 -8.70
N ASP A 40 47.66 -1.24 -8.27
CA ASP A 40 48.13 -0.18 -9.17
C ASP A 40 49.28 -0.66 -10.05
N SER A 41 49.07 -0.62 -11.36
CA SER A 41 50.13 -0.79 -12.34
C SER A 41 50.00 0.18 -13.52
N ASP A 42 50.10 1.48 -13.24
CA ASP A 42 50.56 2.42 -14.27
C ASP A 42 51.40 3.58 -13.68
N GLN A 43 52.72 3.40 -13.65
CA GLN A 43 53.65 4.48 -13.36
C GLN A 43 53.83 5.36 -14.60
N SER A 44 53.21 6.54 -14.63
CA SER A 44 53.64 7.64 -15.49
C SER A 44 54.06 8.84 -14.63
N GLY A 45 55.34 9.22 -14.73
CA GLY A 45 55.97 10.14 -13.79
C GLY A 45 55.68 11.62 -14.08
N GLY A 46 54.92 12.27 -13.21
CA GLY A 46 54.84 13.72 -13.09
C GLY A 46 55.38 14.19 -11.74
N ALA A 47 56.58 14.77 -11.70
CA ALA A 47 57.22 15.21 -10.46
C ALA A 47 56.59 16.50 -9.91
N GLY A 48 55.43 16.38 -9.26
CA GLY A 48 54.89 17.41 -8.38
C GLY A 48 55.74 17.53 -7.11
N ARG A 49 55.99 18.75 -6.64
CA ARG A 49 56.61 18.97 -5.32
C ARG A 49 55.65 18.51 -4.23
N SER A 50 56.02 17.48 -3.46
CA SER A 50 55.39 17.25 -2.17
C SER A 50 55.75 18.41 -1.23
N VAL A 51 54.75 19.22 -0.90
CA VAL A 51 54.81 20.08 0.28
C VAL A 51 54.57 19.15 1.47
N SER A 52 55.55 19.00 2.36
CA SER A 52 55.34 18.23 3.58
C SER A 52 54.38 19.01 4.49
N LEU A 53 53.12 18.61 4.50
CA LEU A 53 52.15 19.09 5.47
C LEU A 53 52.59 18.59 6.86
N ASN A 54 52.77 19.53 7.80
CA ASN A 54 53.14 19.17 9.16
C ASN A 54 51.91 18.62 9.89
N ALA A 55 52.10 17.62 10.74
CA ALA A 55 51.01 17.13 11.58
C ALA A 55 50.53 18.25 12.54
N PRO A 56 49.20 18.43 12.69
CA PRO A 56 48.63 19.36 13.65
C PRO A 56 49.01 19.03 15.10
N ALA A 57 48.75 19.96 16.01
CA ALA A 57 48.91 19.70 17.44
C ALA A 57 47.91 18.63 17.90
N GLN A 58 48.33 17.79 18.86
CA GLN A 58 47.42 16.85 19.54
C GLN A 58 46.98 17.41 20.91
N ASP A 59 45.75 17.09 21.32
CA ASP A 59 45.30 17.31 22.69
C ASP A 59 45.80 16.22 23.67
N ALA A 60 45.36 16.32 24.93
CA ALA A 60 45.76 15.39 25.98
C ALA A 60 45.22 13.95 25.80
N ASP A 61 44.16 13.78 25.00
CA ASP A 61 43.53 12.50 24.70
C ASP A 61 44.07 11.88 23.39
N GLY A 62 44.96 12.61 22.69
CA GLY A 62 45.63 12.18 21.47
C GLY A 62 44.92 12.54 20.16
N TYR A 63 43.89 13.37 20.20
CA TYR A 63 43.19 13.83 18.99
C TYR A 63 44.02 14.90 18.30
N TYR A 64 44.23 14.77 16.98
CA TYR A 64 44.79 15.85 16.19
C TYR A 64 43.75 16.96 16.03
N LEU A 65 44.15 18.18 16.39
CA LEU A 65 43.28 19.34 16.38
C LEU A 65 43.31 19.99 15.00
N LEU A 66 42.18 19.97 14.30
CA LEU A 66 42.03 20.61 13.00
C LEU A 66 41.47 22.01 13.21
N ASP A 67 42.17 23.04 12.69
CA ASP A 67 41.71 24.44 12.74
C ASP A 67 41.76 25.15 11.38
N SER A 68 42.45 24.57 10.39
CA SER A 68 42.66 25.18 9.08
C SER A 68 42.47 24.21 7.91
N ILE A 69 42.35 24.78 6.70
CA ILE A 69 42.32 24.02 5.44
C ILE A 69 43.57 23.16 5.23
N GLU A 70 44.73 23.57 5.75
CA GLU A 70 45.98 22.80 5.62
C GLU A 70 46.00 21.60 6.59
N ASP A 71 45.39 21.71 7.77
CA ASP A 71 45.20 20.56 8.66
C ASP A 71 44.21 19.55 8.08
N PHE A 72 43.16 20.03 7.39
CA PHE A 72 42.21 19.14 6.71
C PHE A 72 42.85 18.42 5.51
N LYS A 73 43.67 19.12 4.72
CA LYS A 73 44.51 18.50 3.68
C LYS A 73 45.49 17.49 4.26
N TRP A 74 46.09 17.78 5.42
CA TRP A 74 46.95 16.84 6.14
C TRP A 74 46.17 15.60 6.55
N PHE A 75 44.97 15.76 7.13
CA PHE A 75 44.14 14.66 7.60
C PHE A 75 43.79 13.69 6.46
N ILE A 76 43.34 14.21 5.31
CA ILE A 76 43.04 13.38 4.13
C ILE A 76 44.27 12.56 3.72
N SER A 77 45.45 13.19 3.61
CA SER A 77 46.68 12.50 3.22
C SER A 77 47.18 11.52 4.29
N ALA A 78 47.04 11.84 5.57
CA ALA A 78 47.47 10.98 6.68
C ALA A 78 46.61 9.71 6.81
N CYS A 79 45.33 9.77 6.42
CA CYS A 79 44.45 8.61 6.34
C CYS A 79 44.86 7.59 5.26
N GLU A 80 45.66 7.96 4.26
CA GLU A 80 46.23 7.02 3.29
C GLU A 80 47.26 6.07 3.95
N GLU A 81 47.94 6.50 5.01
CA GLU A 81 48.91 5.69 5.76
C GLU A 81 48.32 5.09 7.05
N ASN A 82 47.36 5.78 7.69
CA ASN A 82 46.74 5.35 8.94
C ASN A 82 45.25 5.74 8.99
N THR A 83 44.36 4.79 8.77
CA THR A 83 42.91 5.00 8.79
C THR A 83 42.34 5.21 10.20
N GLY A 84 43.09 4.87 11.26
CA GLY A 84 42.70 4.97 12.67
C GLY A 84 43.06 6.30 13.35
N LEU A 85 43.12 7.40 12.61
CA LEU A 85 43.46 8.72 13.15
C LEU A 85 42.28 9.36 13.87
N ASN A 86 42.42 9.63 15.17
CA ASN A 86 41.45 10.41 15.93
C ASN A 86 41.69 11.91 15.71
N VAL A 87 40.67 12.63 15.29
CA VAL A 87 40.75 14.08 14.97
C VAL A 87 39.57 14.84 15.56
N ARG A 88 39.79 16.11 15.89
CA ARG A 88 38.79 16.97 16.51
C ARG A 88 38.82 18.37 15.90
N LEU A 89 37.66 18.93 15.57
CA LEU A 89 37.55 20.32 15.14
C LEU A 89 37.65 21.26 16.35
N THR A 90 38.35 22.38 16.18
CA THR A 90 38.47 23.43 17.21
C THR A 90 37.79 24.75 16.83
N GLN A 91 37.42 24.88 15.56
CA GLN A 91 36.63 25.96 14.97
C GLN A 91 36.01 25.47 13.65
N ASP A 92 35.11 26.25 13.05
CA ASP A 92 34.57 25.96 11.72
C ASP A 92 35.70 25.96 10.67
N LEU A 93 35.81 24.86 9.91
CA LEU A 93 36.74 24.69 8.80
C LEU A 93 36.15 25.25 7.52
N ILE A 94 36.50 26.49 7.19
CA ILE A 94 36.10 27.15 5.93
C ILE A 94 37.05 26.71 4.81
N LEU A 95 36.57 25.89 3.88
CA LEU A 95 37.37 25.31 2.80
C LEU A 95 37.38 26.13 1.50
N ASN A 96 36.36 26.97 1.29
CA ASN A 96 36.18 27.81 0.09
C ASN A 96 35.37 29.08 0.43
N ASP A 97 35.36 30.09 -0.46
CA ASP A 97 34.44 31.23 -0.37
C ASP A 97 33.01 30.79 -0.74
N THR A 98 32.14 30.73 0.27
CA THR A 98 30.76 30.26 0.14
C THR A 98 29.78 31.33 -0.36
N SER A 99 30.21 32.56 -0.64
CA SER A 99 29.31 33.66 -1.05
C SER A 99 28.43 33.37 -2.28
N HIS A 100 28.89 32.45 -3.14
CA HIS A 100 28.22 32.01 -4.37
C HIS A 100 28.22 30.48 -4.52
N TRP A 101 28.17 29.73 -3.40
CA TRP A 101 28.38 28.27 -3.42
C TRP A 101 27.38 27.49 -4.30
N ILE A 102 26.16 28.01 -4.47
CA ILE A 102 25.11 27.37 -5.27
C ILE A 102 25.44 27.35 -6.77
N ASP A 103 26.29 28.27 -7.23
CA ASP A 103 26.76 28.39 -8.63
C ASP A 103 27.90 27.39 -8.95
N TRP A 104 28.34 26.57 -7.97
CA TRP A 104 29.43 25.58 -8.17
C TRP A 104 29.05 24.37 -9.03
N THR A 105 27.77 24.22 -9.38
CA THR A 105 27.30 23.28 -10.41
C THR A 105 27.85 23.63 -11.80
N ASP A 106 28.01 24.92 -12.08
CA ASP A 106 28.52 25.47 -13.34
C ASP A 106 29.95 26.01 -13.23
N SER A 107 30.33 26.55 -12.06
CA SER A 107 31.60 27.25 -11.84
C SER A 107 32.35 26.74 -10.60
N ARG A 108 33.29 25.81 -10.81
CA ARG A 108 34.01 25.13 -9.72
C ARG A 108 34.76 26.12 -8.80
N PRO A 109 34.78 25.90 -7.48
CA PRO A 109 35.57 26.70 -6.54
C PRO A 109 37.08 26.45 -6.67
N GLU A 110 37.88 27.23 -5.93
CA GLU A 110 39.35 27.14 -5.93
C GLU A 110 39.86 25.81 -5.37
N ASN A 111 39.33 25.37 -4.21
CA ASN A 111 39.73 24.13 -3.57
C ASN A 111 38.69 23.04 -3.83
N GLY A 112 39.16 21.82 -4.08
CA GLY A 112 38.33 20.63 -4.08
C GLY A 112 39.09 19.42 -3.58
N PHE A 113 38.35 18.46 -3.05
CA PHE A 113 38.89 17.40 -2.21
C PHE A 113 38.53 16.01 -2.77
N LYS A 114 39.29 15.00 -2.37
CA LYS A 114 38.97 13.58 -2.57
C LYS A 114 38.40 13.01 -1.27
N GLY A 115 37.44 12.09 -1.39
CA GLY A 115 36.92 11.36 -0.24
C GLY A 115 37.96 10.41 0.37
N ILE A 116 37.94 10.28 1.69
CA ILE A 116 38.81 9.36 2.45
C ILE A 116 38.31 7.93 2.23
N ILE A 117 39.14 7.06 1.63
CA ILE A 117 38.68 5.75 1.13
C ILE A 117 38.21 4.83 2.26
N HIS A 118 39.00 4.72 3.32
CA HIS A 118 38.71 3.94 4.52
C HIS A 118 39.04 4.76 5.76
N TYR A 119 38.14 4.76 6.74
CA TYR A 119 38.34 5.45 8.02
C TYR A 119 37.85 4.57 9.16
N ASN A 120 38.66 4.45 10.21
CA ASN A 120 38.44 3.60 11.39
C ASN A 120 38.85 4.33 12.69
N GLY A 121 38.85 5.67 12.66
CA GLY A 121 39.14 6.54 13.81
C GLY A 121 37.87 7.24 14.30
N HIS A 122 38.04 8.14 15.28
CA HIS A 122 36.99 9.06 15.71
C HIS A 122 37.19 10.46 15.14
N PHE A 123 36.25 10.94 14.33
CA PHE A 123 36.14 12.34 13.91
C PHE A 123 35.14 13.05 14.82
N ASP A 124 35.64 13.89 15.73
CA ASP A 124 34.84 14.69 16.64
C ASP A 124 34.66 16.10 16.07
N GLY A 125 33.47 16.39 15.55
CA GLY A 125 33.11 17.70 15.05
C GLY A 125 33.01 18.77 16.14
N CYS A 126 32.86 18.40 17.42
CA CYS A 126 32.71 19.32 18.55
C CYS A 126 31.63 20.42 18.37
N GLY A 127 30.65 20.21 17.49
CA GLY A 127 29.62 21.17 17.12
C GLY A 127 30.04 22.19 16.04
N PHE A 128 31.25 22.09 15.50
CA PHE A 128 31.77 22.92 14.40
C PHE A 128 31.46 22.32 13.02
N ALA A 129 31.57 23.17 12.00
CA ALA A 129 31.30 22.81 10.61
C ALA A 129 32.54 22.54 9.78
N ILE A 130 32.40 21.62 8.83
CA ILE A 130 33.11 21.68 7.56
C ILE A 130 32.23 22.50 6.60
N GLU A 131 32.74 23.65 6.16
CA GLU A 131 31.98 24.58 5.31
C GLU A 131 32.65 24.78 3.96
N GLY A 132 31.86 24.74 2.88
CA GLY A 132 32.35 24.93 1.52
C GLY A 132 33.07 23.71 0.93
N TYR A 133 32.75 22.50 1.38
CA TYR A 133 33.28 21.27 0.79
C TYR A 133 32.78 21.10 -0.66
N TYR A 134 33.71 20.75 -1.54
CA TYR A 134 33.44 20.45 -2.95
C TYR A 134 34.30 19.26 -3.38
N SER A 135 33.67 18.19 -3.87
CA SER A 135 34.41 17.04 -4.41
C SER A 135 34.99 17.37 -5.79
N ALA A 136 36.31 17.21 -5.93
CA ALA A 136 37.03 17.46 -7.19
C ALA A 136 37.87 16.25 -7.60
N CYS A 137 37.25 15.07 -7.66
CA CYS A 137 37.89 13.91 -8.29
C CYS A 137 37.71 13.94 -9.82
N GLU A 138 38.63 13.33 -10.56
CA GLU A 138 38.42 13.01 -11.98
C GLU A 138 37.48 11.79 -12.11
N GLU A 139 37.56 10.86 -11.14
CA GLU A 139 36.65 9.73 -10.93
C GLU A 139 35.53 10.12 -9.95
N LYS A 140 34.50 10.81 -10.46
CA LYS A 140 33.46 11.50 -9.65
C LYS A 140 32.42 10.60 -8.96
N TRP A 141 32.70 9.34 -8.68
CA TRP A 141 31.91 8.59 -7.68
C TRP A 141 32.42 8.84 -6.25
N GLN A 142 33.67 9.30 -6.10
CA GLN A 142 34.28 9.63 -4.81
C GLN A 142 33.79 10.99 -4.26
N THR A 143 32.48 11.13 -4.09
CA THR A 143 31.80 12.39 -3.73
C THR A 143 31.75 12.70 -2.22
N PRO A 144 31.34 11.78 -1.32
CA PRO A 144 31.28 12.08 0.12
C PRO A 144 32.65 12.35 0.74
N ILE A 145 32.66 12.89 1.96
CA ILE A 145 33.90 13.11 2.74
C ILE A 145 34.60 11.78 3.05
N PHE A 146 33.85 10.73 3.36
CA PHE A 146 34.33 9.37 3.58
C PHE A 146 33.72 8.42 2.56
N LEU A 147 34.47 7.48 1.99
CA LEU A 147 33.87 6.39 1.20
C LEU A 147 33.43 5.27 2.14
N THR A 148 34.33 4.75 2.97
CA THR A 148 34.00 3.69 3.93
C THR A 148 34.31 4.16 5.35
N LEU A 149 33.28 4.23 6.19
CA LEU A 149 33.40 4.21 7.64
C LEU A 149 33.37 2.73 8.07
N GLU A 150 34.49 2.24 8.56
CA GLU A 150 34.67 0.86 9.06
C GLU A 150 33.92 0.63 10.40
N GLU A 151 33.87 -0.62 10.89
CA GLU A 151 33.09 -0.99 12.10
C GLU A 151 33.46 -0.21 13.37
N ASP A 152 34.75 0.10 13.61
CA ASP A 152 35.16 0.90 14.78
C ASP A 152 35.10 2.42 14.52
N ALA A 153 34.72 2.85 13.31
CA ALA A 153 34.69 4.26 12.95
C ALA A 153 33.59 5.00 13.70
N VAL A 154 33.91 6.20 14.17
CA VAL A 154 32.94 7.07 14.85
C VAL A 154 33.01 8.47 14.24
N ILE A 155 31.87 9.04 13.89
CA ILE A 155 31.73 10.45 13.53
C ILE A 155 30.73 11.07 14.51
N THR A 156 31.14 12.04 15.31
CA THR A 156 30.21 12.72 16.24
C THR A 156 30.16 14.23 16.03
N ASN A 157 28.99 14.83 16.30
CA ASN A 157 28.80 16.27 16.48
C ASN A 157 29.32 17.15 15.32
N LEU A 158 29.34 16.62 14.09
CA LEU A 158 29.86 17.31 12.91
C LEU A 158 28.75 18.05 12.17
N GLN A 159 28.98 19.32 11.83
CA GLN A 159 28.15 20.03 10.86
C GLN A 159 28.78 20.00 9.45
N ILE A 160 27.97 19.93 8.40
CA ILE A 160 28.39 20.23 7.03
C ILE A 160 27.49 21.35 6.51
N ARG A 161 28.06 22.43 5.96
CA ARG A 161 27.31 23.59 5.46
C ARG A 161 27.81 24.09 4.11
N ASN A 162 26.92 24.68 3.31
CA ASN A 162 27.25 25.37 2.05
C ASN A 162 28.12 24.51 1.10
N ALA A 163 27.81 23.22 1.00
CA ALA A 163 28.61 22.21 0.30
C ALA A 163 27.81 21.57 -0.85
N ILE A 164 28.51 21.13 -1.90
CA ILE A 164 27.91 20.40 -3.03
C ILE A 164 28.57 19.03 -3.19
N PHE A 165 27.71 18.00 -3.18
CA PHE A 165 28.05 16.61 -3.47
C PHE A 165 27.31 16.21 -4.75
N ARG A 166 28.04 15.76 -5.79
CA ARG A 166 27.43 15.48 -7.09
C ARG A 166 28.12 14.35 -7.86
N THR A 167 27.37 13.30 -8.21
CA THR A 167 27.82 12.28 -9.18
C THR A 167 27.38 12.63 -10.61
N THR A 168 28.02 12.03 -11.63
CA THR A 168 27.62 12.18 -13.05
C THR A 168 27.68 10.83 -13.78
N TYR A 169 26.95 10.68 -14.90
CA TYR A 169 26.88 9.44 -15.71
C TYR A 169 28.18 8.64 -15.75
N LYS A 170 29.21 9.26 -16.33
CA LYS A 170 30.44 8.61 -16.80
C LYS A 170 31.27 8.03 -15.66
N ASP A 171 31.06 8.56 -14.47
CA ASP A 171 31.83 8.24 -13.28
C ASP A 171 31.03 7.35 -12.32
N SER A 172 29.76 7.09 -12.59
CA SER A 172 28.90 6.31 -11.69
C SER A 172 29.09 4.80 -11.85
N PHE A 173 29.82 4.32 -12.86
CA PHE A 173 29.89 2.89 -13.17
C PHE A 173 31.12 2.19 -12.62
N TYR A 174 30.89 1.06 -11.97
CA TYR A 174 31.92 0.08 -11.61
C TYR A 174 31.39 -1.34 -11.82
N LEU A 175 32.28 -2.30 -12.06
CA LEU A 175 31.90 -3.70 -12.21
C LEU A 175 31.83 -4.39 -10.84
N ASP A 176 30.84 -5.27 -10.66
CA ASP A 176 30.78 -6.21 -9.55
C ASP A 176 31.60 -7.49 -9.84
N GLU A 177 31.68 -8.40 -8.87
CA GLU A 177 32.38 -9.69 -9.00
C GLU A 177 31.81 -10.62 -10.11
N ASN A 178 30.64 -10.28 -10.68
CA ASN A 178 29.94 -11.02 -11.71
C ASN A 178 29.94 -10.27 -13.07
N ASP A 179 30.85 -9.31 -13.25
CA ASP A 179 30.95 -8.42 -14.43
C ASP A 179 29.68 -7.58 -14.74
N ARG A 180 28.80 -7.36 -13.76
CA ARG A 180 27.63 -6.48 -13.88
C ARG A 180 27.98 -5.04 -13.52
N THR A 181 27.33 -4.08 -14.16
CA THR A 181 27.57 -2.67 -13.85
C THR A 181 26.74 -2.21 -12.64
N ASN A 182 27.42 -2.02 -11.51
CA ASN A 182 26.89 -1.27 -10.38
C ASN A 182 26.94 0.25 -10.65
N ILE A 183 26.11 0.97 -9.89
CA ILE A 183 25.91 2.41 -10.02
C ILE A 183 26.20 3.10 -8.69
N ALA A 184 27.15 4.02 -8.69
CA ALA A 184 27.46 4.87 -7.55
C ALA A 184 26.37 5.92 -7.31
N SER A 185 26.00 6.05 -6.04
CA SER A 185 25.09 7.08 -5.52
C SER A 185 25.85 8.27 -4.92
N SER A 186 25.20 9.43 -4.81
CA SER A 186 25.78 10.60 -4.12
C SER A 186 25.34 10.68 -2.67
N SER A 187 26.24 11.18 -1.81
CA SER A 187 25.99 11.42 -0.38
C SER A 187 26.97 12.46 0.17
N ALA A 188 26.61 13.08 1.29
CA ALA A 188 27.45 14.13 1.90
C ALA A 188 28.56 13.55 2.79
N LEU A 189 28.19 12.73 3.78
CA LEU A 189 29.13 12.29 4.81
C LEU A 189 29.85 11.00 4.40
N CYS A 190 29.11 9.93 4.08
CA CYS A 190 29.72 8.63 3.78
C CYS A 190 29.03 7.82 2.66
N TYR A 191 29.79 7.04 1.89
CA TYR A 191 29.19 6.08 0.97
C TYR A 191 28.69 4.83 1.73
N TYR A 192 29.59 4.13 2.43
CA TYR A 192 29.27 3.02 3.33
C TYR A 192 29.48 3.42 4.79
N ASN A 193 28.47 3.20 5.64
CA ASN A 193 28.62 3.25 7.09
C ASN A 193 28.50 1.86 7.71
N TYR A 194 29.61 1.32 8.22
CA TYR A 194 29.63 0.16 9.13
C TYR A 194 29.78 0.57 10.60
N GLY A 195 30.25 1.80 10.87
CA GLY A 195 30.46 2.35 12.20
C GLY A 195 29.27 3.16 12.74
N ARG A 196 29.55 4.16 13.58
CA ARG A 196 28.53 5.04 14.19
C ARG A 196 28.66 6.50 13.75
N ILE A 197 27.54 7.08 13.33
CA ILE A 197 27.37 8.51 13.05
C ILE A 197 26.37 9.07 14.05
N GLU A 198 26.76 10.07 14.86
CA GLU A 198 26.00 10.52 16.04
C GLU A 198 25.95 12.06 16.13
N GLY A 199 24.76 12.65 16.26
CA GLY A 199 24.60 14.10 16.50
C GLY A 199 25.02 15.02 15.34
N CYS A 200 25.12 14.51 14.11
CA CYS A 200 25.61 15.26 12.95
C CYS A 200 24.50 16.06 12.25
N GLN A 201 24.85 17.22 11.68
CA GLN A 201 23.90 18.15 11.03
C GLN A 201 24.36 18.51 9.62
N ILE A 202 23.61 18.09 8.61
CA ILE A 202 24.00 18.20 7.20
C ILE A 202 23.08 19.18 6.46
N ASP A 203 23.63 20.33 6.08
CA ASP A 203 22.99 21.40 5.31
C ASP A 203 23.75 21.61 3.99
N ALA A 204 23.50 20.72 3.03
CA ALA A 204 24.24 20.62 1.77
C ALA A 204 23.33 20.22 0.60
N SER A 205 23.78 20.50 -0.62
CA SER A 205 23.11 20.02 -1.83
C SER A 205 23.72 18.71 -2.31
N VAL A 206 22.91 17.66 -2.39
CA VAL A 206 23.30 16.30 -2.80
C VAL A 206 22.60 15.94 -4.11
N PHE A 207 23.38 15.83 -5.19
CA PHE A 207 22.91 15.64 -6.55
C PHE A 207 23.33 14.28 -7.10
N GLY A 208 22.43 13.30 -7.04
CA GLY A 208 22.65 11.96 -7.61
C GLY A 208 22.27 11.91 -9.08
N ALA A 209 23.22 11.54 -9.95
CA ALA A 209 22.88 11.19 -11.33
C ALA A 209 21.83 10.05 -11.39
N TRP A 210 21.91 9.11 -10.44
CA TRP A 210 21.02 7.95 -10.35
C TRP A 210 20.27 7.89 -9.01
N SER A 211 20.99 7.66 -7.91
CA SER A 211 20.45 7.58 -6.55
C SER A 211 21.24 8.47 -5.61
N ALA A 212 20.64 8.86 -4.47
CA ALA A 212 21.33 9.66 -3.45
C ALA A 212 20.81 9.41 -2.04
N GLY A 213 21.68 9.64 -1.05
CA GLY A 213 21.33 9.66 0.37
C GLY A 213 21.91 10.91 1.04
N GLY A 214 21.14 11.63 1.85
CA GLY A 214 21.57 12.95 2.34
C GLY A 214 22.81 12.89 3.24
N ILE A 215 22.86 11.92 4.17
CA ILE A 215 24.03 11.66 5.02
C ILE A 215 24.85 10.48 4.46
N ALA A 216 24.20 9.34 4.25
CA ALA A 216 24.85 8.08 3.87
C ALA A 216 24.27 7.46 2.59
N SER A 217 25.08 6.83 1.72
CA SER A 217 24.51 6.00 0.65
C SER A 217 23.99 4.66 1.18
N PHE A 218 24.76 3.98 2.01
CA PHE A 218 24.41 2.69 2.61
C PHE A 218 24.72 2.72 4.10
N ASN A 219 23.73 2.38 4.93
CA ASN A 219 23.91 2.21 6.36
C ASN A 219 23.80 0.74 6.77
N TYR A 220 24.91 0.17 7.24
CA TYR A 220 24.98 -1.15 7.90
C TYR A 220 25.20 -1.01 9.41
N GLY A 221 25.77 0.09 9.86
CA GLY A 221 25.97 0.45 11.27
C GLY A 221 24.84 1.32 11.83
N GLU A 222 25.23 2.34 12.60
CA GLU A 222 24.32 3.20 13.38
C GLU A 222 24.35 4.66 12.88
N ILE A 223 23.17 5.26 12.67
CA ILE A 223 23.00 6.71 12.48
C ILE A 223 22.00 7.20 13.53
N THR A 224 22.46 8.01 14.48
CA THR A 224 21.69 8.42 15.67
C THR A 224 21.69 9.93 15.85
N ASP A 225 20.54 10.51 16.25
CA ASP A 225 20.39 11.92 16.58
C ASP A 225 20.86 12.89 15.47
N CYS A 226 20.79 12.46 14.21
CA CYS A 226 21.30 13.21 13.05
C CYS A 226 20.19 13.97 12.31
N HIS A 227 20.57 15.08 11.66
CA HIS A 227 19.63 15.96 10.96
C HIS A 227 20.10 16.28 9.53
N PHE A 228 19.21 16.20 8.56
CA PHE A 228 19.40 16.73 7.20
C PHE A 228 18.43 17.88 6.93
N THR A 229 18.95 19.02 6.46
CA THR A 229 18.15 20.23 6.15
C THR A 229 18.31 20.74 4.72
N GLY A 230 19.24 20.16 3.95
CA GLY A 230 19.59 20.63 2.61
C GLY A 230 18.64 20.16 1.50
N THR A 231 19.17 20.05 0.29
CA THR A 231 18.43 19.58 -0.90
C THR A 231 19.04 18.29 -1.42
N LEU A 232 18.20 17.30 -1.69
CA LEU A 232 18.58 16.04 -2.33
C LEU A 232 17.76 15.87 -3.61
N GLU A 233 18.44 15.86 -4.76
CA GLU A 233 17.84 15.51 -6.04
C GLU A 233 18.56 14.29 -6.63
N ALA A 234 17.79 13.31 -7.08
CA ALA A 234 18.26 12.06 -7.66
C ALA A 234 17.57 11.78 -9.01
N GLY A 235 18.10 10.84 -9.80
CA GLY A 235 17.60 10.55 -11.15
C GLY A 235 17.89 11.66 -12.17
N LEU A 236 18.93 12.47 -11.92
CA LEU A 236 19.30 13.62 -12.76
C LEU A 236 19.95 13.25 -14.10
N GLU A 237 20.11 11.96 -14.40
CA GLU A 237 20.80 11.49 -15.60
C GLU A 237 19.90 11.54 -16.86
N GLN A 238 20.46 12.11 -17.94
CA GLN A 238 19.73 12.44 -19.17
C GLN A 238 20.44 11.98 -20.46
N SER A 239 21.46 11.11 -20.37
CA SER A 239 22.06 10.45 -21.52
C SER A 239 21.28 9.20 -21.97
N LYS A 240 21.42 8.85 -23.25
CA LYS A 240 20.67 7.76 -23.92
C LYS A 240 21.50 6.50 -24.16
N ASP A 241 22.76 6.55 -23.79
CA ASP A 241 23.69 5.44 -23.93
C ASP A 241 23.59 4.59 -22.66
N MET A 242 23.70 3.27 -22.77
CA MET A 242 23.71 2.34 -21.62
C MET A 242 25.04 1.61 -21.53
N PRO A 243 25.45 1.12 -20.35
CA PRO A 243 26.52 0.14 -20.22
C PRO A 243 26.18 -1.14 -21.00
N GLU A 244 27.07 -1.60 -21.88
CA GLU A 244 26.86 -2.82 -22.68
C GLU A 244 26.71 -4.10 -21.82
N SER A 245 27.26 -4.07 -20.61
CA SER A 245 27.22 -5.13 -19.57
C SER A 245 25.88 -5.25 -18.83
N GLY A 246 24.98 -4.26 -18.95
CA GLY A 246 23.73 -4.21 -18.19
C GLY A 246 23.92 -3.83 -16.70
N LEU A 247 22.83 -3.39 -16.07
CA LEU A 247 22.85 -2.88 -14.70
C LEU A 247 22.70 -4.02 -13.67
N ALA A 248 23.38 -3.87 -12.54
CA ALA A 248 23.29 -4.78 -11.39
C ALA A 248 22.00 -4.58 -10.57
N SER A 249 21.32 -3.44 -10.72
CA SER A 249 20.04 -3.13 -10.08
C SER A 249 19.08 -2.48 -11.06
N ASP A 250 17.80 -2.79 -10.87
CA ASP A 250 16.63 -2.30 -11.59
C ASP A 250 15.88 -1.18 -10.84
N ALA A 251 16.48 -0.62 -9.78
CA ALA A 251 15.80 0.30 -8.87
C ALA A 251 16.68 1.47 -8.41
N LEU A 252 16.10 2.67 -8.46
CA LEU A 252 16.68 3.92 -7.95
C LEU A 252 16.02 4.29 -6.63
N TYR A 253 16.84 4.80 -5.70
CA TYR A 253 16.43 5.13 -4.35
C TYR A 253 16.93 6.52 -3.94
N ALA A 254 16.10 7.24 -3.17
CA ALA A 254 16.45 8.55 -2.60
C ALA A 254 16.02 8.63 -1.13
N GLY A 255 16.87 9.14 -0.23
CA GLY A 255 16.45 9.38 1.15
C GLY A 255 17.27 10.41 1.93
N GLY A 256 16.59 11.24 2.73
CA GLY A 256 17.20 12.38 3.42
C GLY A 256 18.27 12.03 4.44
N ILE A 257 18.16 10.87 5.09
CA ILE A 257 19.25 10.32 5.91
C ILE A 257 20.10 9.36 5.09
N CYS A 258 19.49 8.36 4.45
CA CYS A 258 20.23 7.44 3.59
C CYS A 258 19.49 6.95 2.33
N ARG A 259 20.24 6.52 1.31
CA ARG A 259 19.65 5.80 0.17
C ARG A 259 19.14 4.41 0.59
N THR A 260 19.95 3.63 1.30
CA THR A 260 19.58 2.26 1.75
C THR A 260 20.01 2.03 3.20
N ASN A 261 19.07 1.55 4.02
CA ASN A 261 19.30 1.18 5.41
C ASN A 261 19.19 -0.34 5.62
N GLU A 262 20.22 -0.93 6.21
CA GLU A 262 20.28 -2.33 6.67
C GLU A 262 20.71 -2.43 8.15
N GLY A 263 21.29 -1.35 8.70
CA GLY A 263 21.52 -1.16 10.12
C GLY A 263 20.42 -0.34 10.81
N VAL A 264 20.82 0.50 11.77
CA VAL A 264 19.90 1.27 12.63
C VAL A 264 19.94 2.76 12.30
N ILE A 265 18.75 3.37 12.17
CA ILE A 265 18.56 4.82 12.15
C ILE A 265 17.61 5.17 13.30
N GLU A 266 18.09 5.95 14.28
CA GLU A 266 17.30 6.32 15.46
C GLU A 266 17.34 7.85 15.71
N ASN A 267 16.23 8.42 16.18
CA ASN A 267 16.07 9.83 16.56
C ASN A 267 16.46 10.85 15.47
N CYS A 268 16.52 10.43 14.20
CA CYS A 268 16.96 11.28 13.10
C CYS A 268 15.83 12.17 12.56
N THR A 269 16.18 13.31 11.96
CA THR A 269 15.21 14.21 11.34
C THR A 269 15.59 14.60 9.92
N ASN A 270 14.65 14.45 8.97
CA ASN A 270 14.75 15.15 7.69
C ASN A 270 13.85 16.39 7.67
N LYS A 271 14.42 17.54 7.34
CA LYS A 271 13.70 18.78 7.01
C LYS A 271 14.00 19.28 5.59
N GLY A 272 14.96 18.63 4.92
CA GLY A 272 15.37 18.94 3.56
C GLY A 272 14.41 18.42 2.50
N SER A 273 14.49 18.99 1.30
CA SER A 273 13.67 18.57 0.15
C SER A 273 14.28 17.35 -0.54
N ILE A 274 13.49 16.29 -0.72
CA ILE A 274 13.91 15.04 -1.34
C ILE A 274 13.14 14.84 -2.65
N THR A 275 13.83 14.81 -3.79
CA THR A 275 13.21 14.60 -5.11
C THR A 275 13.92 13.49 -5.88
N LEU A 276 13.16 12.51 -6.38
CA LEU A 276 13.65 11.45 -7.28
C LEU A 276 12.96 11.52 -8.64
N HIS A 277 13.69 12.04 -9.62
CA HIS A 277 13.27 12.18 -11.01
C HIS A 277 13.39 10.87 -11.80
N SER A 278 12.77 10.83 -12.98
CA SER A 278 12.91 9.74 -13.96
C SER A 278 14.16 9.95 -14.82
N LEU A 279 14.86 8.85 -15.12
CA LEU A 279 15.93 8.83 -16.11
C LEU A 279 15.39 9.07 -17.53
N SER A 280 16.23 9.58 -18.45
CA SER A 280 15.79 9.80 -19.83
C SER A 280 15.67 8.51 -20.64
N GLY A 281 14.47 8.19 -21.12
CA GLY A 281 14.24 7.10 -22.09
C GLY A 281 13.40 5.95 -21.53
N SER A 282 13.14 4.95 -22.37
CA SER A 282 12.30 3.78 -22.09
C SER A 282 12.95 2.76 -21.15
N TYR A 283 13.66 3.22 -20.12
CA TYR A 283 14.31 2.36 -19.14
C TYR A 283 13.30 1.94 -18.08
N TYR A 284 13.04 0.63 -18.01
CA TYR A 284 12.15 0.05 -17.03
C TYR A 284 12.87 -0.08 -15.68
N MET A 285 12.82 0.99 -14.89
CA MET A 285 13.39 1.09 -13.53
C MET A 285 12.27 1.31 -12.52
N ASN A 286 12.43 0.78 -11.31
CA ASN A 286 11.69 1.23 -10.13
C ASN A 286 12.28 2.53 -9.59
N TYR A 287 11.43 3.42 -9.09
CA TYR A 287 11.82 4.67 -8.41
C TYR A 287 11.17 4.72 -7.03
N SER A 288 11.96 4.95 -5.98
CA SER A 288 11.43 5.01 -4.62
C SER A 288 12.14 6.03 -3.73
N ALA A 289 11.40 7.00 -3.20
CA ALA A 289 11.91 8.04 -2.32
C ALA A 289 11.26 7.98 -0.93
N GLY A 290 12.07 8.21 0.11
CA GLY A 290 11.61 8.35 1.48
C GLY A 290 12.20 9.58 2.16
N GLY A 291 11.48 10.21 3.09
CA GLY A 291 12.03 11.34 3.85
C GLY A 291 13.27 10.97 4.67
N ILE A 292 13.31 9.76 5.23
CA ILE A 292 14.46 9.23 5.98
C ILE A 292 15.28 8.28 5.09
N ALA A 293 14.66 7.26 4.50
CA ALA A 293 15.36 6.23 3.72
C ALA A 293 14.68 5.91 2.39
N GLY A 294 15.45 5.81 1.30
CA GLY A 294 14.89 5.32 0.03
C GLY A 294 14.43 3.86 0.11
N ARG A 295 15.27 3.02 0.71
CA ARG A 295 14.99 1.60 0.99
C ARG A 295 15.40 1.20 2.41
N VAL A 296 14.61 0.33 3.04
CA VAL A 296 14.96 -0.41 4.25
C VAL A 296 15.03 -1.91 3.94
N SER A 297 16.20 -2.53 4.13
CA SER A 297 16.42 -3.98 4.05
C SER A 297 15.73 -4.73 5.20
N ALA A 298 15.71 -6.06 5.17
CA ALA A 298 14.99 -6.88 6.15
C ALA A 298 15.50 -6.70 7.60
N ASP A 299 16.81 -6.53 7.77
CA ASP A 299 17.45 -6.28 9.08
C ASP A 299 17.44 -4.79 9.48
N GLY A 300 17.05 -3.90 8.55
CA GLY A 300 17.06 -2.46 8.75
C GLY A 300 16.00 -1.96 9.73
N ILE A 301 16.40 -1.07 10.62
CA ILE A 301 15.53 -0.46 11.65
C ILE A 301 15.50 1.06 11.47
N ILE A 302 14.30 1.63 11.47
CA ILE A 302 14.06 3.07 11.64
C ILE A 302 13.16 3.26 12.87
N GLU A 303 13.64 3.98 13.88
CA GLU A 303 12.91 4.21 15.13
C GLU A 303 12.98 5.68 15.58
N ASN A 304 11.87 6.23 16.09
CA ASN A 304 11.77 7.62 16.61
C ASN A 304 12.16 8.73 15.60
N CYS A 305 12.10 8.48 14.29
CA CYS A 305 12.52 9.45 13.28
C CYS A 305 11.37 10.36 12.80
N GLU A 306 11.70 11.61 12.44
CA GLU A 306 10.74 12.59 11.91
C GLU A 306 11.11 13.06 10.49
N ASN A 307 10.14 13.10 9.59
CA ASN A 307 10.25 13.84 8.33
C ASN A 307 9.29 15.04 8.33
N SER A 308 9.84 16.25 8.20
CA SER A 308 9.08 17.48 7.91
C SER A 308 9.40 18.08 6.54
N GLY A 309 10.35 17.49 5.79
CA GLY A 309 10.72 17.93 4.45
C GLY A 309 9.77 17.36 3.38
N PRO A 310 9.58 18.05 2.23
CA PRO A 310 8.79 17.50 1.13
C PRO A 310 9.52 16.30 0.49
N VAL A 311 8.76 15.29 0.11
CA VAL A 311 9.24 14.09 -0.58
C VAL A 311 8.48 13.95 -1.90
N GLU A 312 9.20 14.01 -3.01
CA GLU A 312 8.67 13.88 -4.36
C GLU A 312 9.34 12.71 -5.10
N CYS A 313 8.56 11.87 -5.76
CA CYS A 313 9.08 10.76 -6.57
C CYS A 313 8.22 10.56 -7.81
N VAL A 314 8.82 10.09 -8.91
CA VAL A 314 8.06 9.73 -10.12
C VAL A 314 7.19 8.46 -10.00
N GLN A 315 7.31 7.69 -8.91
CA GLN A 315 6.61 6.40 -8.75
C GLN A 315 6.16 6.10 -7.31
N LEU A 316 7.11 5.88 -6.39
CA LEU A 316 6.82 5.47 -5.00
C LEU A 316 7.36 6.52 -4.02
N ALA A 317 6.48 7.29 -3.38
CA ALA A 317 6.86 8.33 -2.43
C ALA A 317 6.32 8.02 -1.02
N GLY A 318 7.20 7.90 -0.04
CA GLY A 318 6.86 7.65 1.36
C GLY A 318 7.38 8.75 2.28
N GLY A 319 6.60 9.17 3.27
CA GLY A 319 7.04 10.21 4.22
C GLY A 319 8.28 9.81 5.03
N ILE A 320 8.43 8.54 5.39
CA ILE A 320 9.61 8.01 6.09
C ILE A 320 10.47 7.14 5.17
N ALA A 321 9.86 6.16 4.51
CA ALA A 321 10.56 5.20 3.66
C ALA A 321 9.89 5.01 2.30
N GLY A 322 10.67 4.98 1.21
CA GLY A 322 10.14 4.63 -0.11
C GLY A 322 9.67 3.17 -0.14
N ALA A 323 10.58 2.24 0.14
CA ALA A 323 10.29 0.81 0.29
C ALA A 323 10.91 0.22 1.57
N SER A 324 10.24 -0.75 2.20
CA SER A 324 10.72 -1.38 3.43
C SER A 324 10.41 -2.87 3.50
N TRP A 325 11.41 -3.67 3.85
CA TRP A 325 11.26 -5.04 4.36
C TRP A 325 11.60 -5.16 5.86
N GLY A 326 12.08 -4.07 6.47
CA GLY A 326 12.53 -4.03 7.86
C GLY A 326 11.48 -3.51 8.84
N ARG A 327 11.94 -2.89 9.93
CA ARG A 327 11.07 -2.32 10.99
C ARG A 327 11.09 -0.79 10.95
N ILE A 328 9.91 -0.19 10.80
CA ILE A 328 9.68 1.25 11.00
C ILE A 328 8.79 1.41 12.22
N SER A 329 9.22 2.20 13.20
CA SER A 329 8.43 2.38 14.43
C SER A 329 8.53 3.77 15.05
N LYS A 330 7.46 4.25 15.68
CA LYS A 330 7.42 5.55 16.41
C LYS A 330 7.81 6.76 15.54
N CYS A 331 7.65 6.65 14.22
CA CYS A 331 8.07 7.69 13.28
C CYS A 331 6.91 8.65 12.96
N ILE A 332 7.27 9.91 12.67
CA ILE A 332 6.31 10.97 12.35
C ILE A 332 6.62 11.54 10.96
N ASN A 333 5.64 11.59 10.07
CA ASN A 333 5.71 12.41 8.87
C ASN A 333 4.81 13.63 8.99
N SER A 334 5.38 14.83 8.94
CA SER A 334 4.68 16.10 8.77
C SER A 334 4.93 16.75 7.39
N GLY A 335 5.90 16.24 6.63
CA GLY A 335 6.21 16.69 5.28
C GLY A 335 5.18 16.26 4.23
N ASN A 336 5.04 17.04 3.16
CA ASN A 336 4.18 16.69 2.04
C ASN A 336 4.81 15.56 1.21
N VAL A 337 4.01 14.55 0.86
CA VAL A 337 4.42 13.43 0.03
C VAL A 337 3.71 13.53 -1.32
N HIS A 338 4.47 13.56 -2.40
CA HIS A 338 3.94 13.73 -3.75
C HIS A 338 4.49 12.69 -4.71
N VAL A 339 3.62 12.15 -5.57
CA VAL A 339 4.02 11.38 -6.75
C VAL A 339 3.64 12.17 -8.00
N GLU A 340 4.63 12.56 -8.79
CA GLU A 340 4.46 13.25 -10.08
C GLU A 340 4.78 12.24 -11.19
N GLN A 341 3.75 11.65 -11.84
CA GLN A 341 3.98 10.63 -12.87
C GLN A 341 4.86 11.18 -14.00
N ALA A 342 5.98 10.51 -14.28
CA ALA A 342 6.79 10.82 -15.46
C ALA A 342 6.14 10.32 -16.77
N ASP A 343 6.44 11.00 -17.87
CA ASP A 343 6.02 10.60 -19.22
C ASP A 343 6.78 9.33 -19.65
N TRP A 344 6.15 8.17 -19.43
CA TRP A 344 6.66 6.85 -19.80
C TRP A 344 5.85 6.22 -20.93
N ASP A 345 6.54 5.41 -21.73
CA ASP A 345 5.96 4.57 -22.79
C ASP A 345 5.31 3.28 -22.26
N HIS A 346 5.31 3.08 -20.94
CA HIS A 346 4.79 1.92 -20.24
C HIS A 346 3.99 2.34 -19.00
N ALA A 347 3.10 1.44 -18.54
CA ALA A 347 2.38 1.63 -17.29
C ALA A 347 3.27 1.21 -16.10
N ALA A 348 3.22 1.98 -15.02
CA ALA A 348 3.84 1.67 -13.73
C ALA A 348 2.85 1.98 -12.61
N ALA A 349 2.93 1.26 -11.49
CA ALA A 349 2.12 1.58 -10.31
C ALA A 349 2.68 2.83 -9.63
N LEU A 350 1.78 3.76 -9.29
CA LEU A 350 2.08 5.00 -8.58
C LEU A 350 1.51 4.87 -7.16
N ILE A 351 2.32 5.09 -6.14
CA ILE A 351 1.90 4.94 -4.74
C ILE A 351 2.48 6.08 -3.89
N GLY A 352 1.59 6.87 -3.32
CA GLY A 352 1.91 7.84 -2.27
C GLY A 352 1.49 7.28 -0.91
N ALA A 353 2.36 7.35 0.08
CA ALA A 353 2.03 6.94 1.45
C ALA A 353 2.62 7.87 2.53
N GLY A 354 1.86 8.10 3.60
CA GLY A 354 2.28 8.98 4.69
C GLY A 354 3.55 8.52 5.42
N ILE A 355 3.79 7.21 5.48
CA ILE A 355 4.97 6.61 6.15
C ILE A 355 5.77 5.74 5.18
N CYS A 356 5.16 4.75 4.52
CA CYS A 356 5.88 3.81 3.65
C CYS A 356 5.14 3.40 2.37
N ALA A 357 5.68 3.72 1.19
CA ALA A 357 5.01 3.51 -0.09
C ALA A 357 5.00 2.05 -0.58
N SER A 358 5.92 1.22 -0.12
CA SER A 358 5.89 -0.23 -0.32
C SER A 358 6.37 -0.95 0.93
N ASN A 359 5.43 -1.50 1.70
CA ASN A 359 5.70 -2.21 2.94
C ASN A 359 5.61 -3.73 2.76
N GLY A 360 6.77 -4.39 2.82
CA GLY A 360 6.93 -5.83 2.99
C GLY A 360 7.49 -6.23 4.36
N GLY A 361 7.54 -5.29 5.32
CA GLY A 361 8.07 -5.48 6.68
C GLY A 361 7.04 -5.14 7.76
N SER A 362 7.44 -4.36 8.77
CA SER A 362 6.56 -3.90 9.85
C SER A 362 6.58 -2.39 10.02
N VAL A 363 5.39 -1.77 10.10
CA VAL A 363 5.20 -0.35 10.42
C VAL A 363 4.33 -0.24 11.67
N THR A 364 4.88 0.30 12.76
CA THR A 364 4.22 0.24 14.08
C THR A 364 4.25 1.58 14.80
N THR A 365 3.11 2.02 15.35
CA THR A 365 3.08 3.24 16.18
C THR A 365 3.57 4.49 15.45
N CYS A 366 3.24 4.64 14.16
CA CYS A 366 3.64 5.77 13.33
C CYS A 366 2.49 6.75 13.07
N LEU A 367 2.80 8.03 12.83
CA LEU A 367 1.81 9.08 12.58
C LEU A 367 2.14 9.89 11.32
N ASN A 368 1.20 9.98 10.39
CA ASN A 368 1.25 10.94 9.29
C ASN A 368 0.33 12.15 9.56
N THR A 369 0.91 13.35 9.65
CA THR A 369 0.20 14.63 9.64
C THR A 369 0.39 15.39 8.32
N GLY A 370 1.28 14.96 7.43
CA GLY A 370 1.48 15.54 6.10
C GLY A 370 0.35 15.22 5.13
N SER A 371 0.31 15.93 4.00
CA SER A 371 -0.55 15.57 2.88
C SER A 371 0.13 14.54 1.98
N VAL A 372 -0.66 13.63 1.42
CA VAL A 372 -0.21 12.66 0.41
C VAL A 372 -1.03 12.86 -0.86
N THR A 373 -0.35 13.06 -1.99
CA THR A 373 -0.99 13.37 -3.28
C THR A 373 -0.30 12.67 -4.44
N ILE A 374 -1.05 12.40 -5.52
CA ILE A 374 -0.53 11.83 -6.75
C ILE A 374 -1.08 12.64 -7.92
N HIS A 375 -0.20 13.06 -8.83
CA HIS A 375 -0.55 13.60 -10.14
C HIS A 375 -0.22 12.56 -11.21
N GLN A 376 -1.17 12.32 -12.10
CA GLN A 376 -1.14 11.24 -13.08
C GLN A 376 -1.51 11.80 -14.45
N ILE A 377 -0.63 11.57 -15.43
CA ILE A 377 -0.73 12.09 -16.80
C ILE A 377 -1.59 11.16 -17.66
N TYR A 378 -1.44 9.84 -17.49
CA TYR A 378 -2.08 8.83 -18.35
C TYR A 378 -3.11 7.99 -17.60
N LEU A 379 -4.32 7.93 -18.16
CA LEU A 379 -5.38 7.04 -17.69
C LEU A 379 -5.08 5.60 -18.10
N SER A 380 -4.56 4.84 -17.14
CA SER A 380 -4.84 3.41 -17.05
C SER A 380 -5.84 3.16 -15.91
N PHE A 381 -5.51 3.58 -14.68
CA PHE A 381 -6.35 3.39 -13.47
C PHE A 381 -6.09 4.46 -12.40
N TYR A 382 -6.83 4.47 -11.29
CA TYR A 382 -6.60 5.38 -10.16
C TYR A 382 -5.40 4.95 -9.30
N ALA A 383 -4.41 5.82 -9.17
CA ALA A 383 -3.27 5.60 -8.26
C ALA A 383 -3.70 5.67 -6.77
N PRO A 384 -3.43 4.63 -5.95
CA PRO A 384 -3.89 4.60 -4.57
C PRO A 384 -3.05 5.46 -3.62
N ILE A 385 -3.74 6.18 -2.73
CA ILE A 385 -3.15 6.97 -1.64
C ILE A 385 -3.36 6.25 -0.31
N TYR A 386 -2.29 6.18 0.50
CA TYR A 386 -2.30 5.54 1.81
C TYR A 386 -2.00 6.56 2.93
N GLY A 387 -2.86 6.59 3.94
CA GLY A 387 -2.66 7.42 5.14
C GLY A 387 -1.34 7.09 5.86
N VAL A 388 -0.98 5.80 5.89
CA VAL A 388 0.22 5.27 6.55
C VAL A 388 1.10 4.48 5.59
N ALA A 389 0.72 3.26 5.19
CA ALA A 389 1.61 2.37 4.44
C ALA A 389 0.87 1.38 3.53
N CYS A 390 1.43 1.12 2.35
CA CYS A 390 0.87 0.18 1.38
C CYS A 390 1.39 -1.24 1.61
N ASN A 391 0.51 -2.17 2.00
CA ASN A 391 0.84 -3.61 2.13
C ASN A 391 0.57 -4.41 0.84
N THR A 392 -0.18 -3.86 -0.13
CA THR A 392 -0.72 -4.62 -1.28
C THR A 392 0.32 -4.93 -2.36
N VAL A 393 1.47 -4.27 -2.35
CA VAL A 393 2.63 -4.64 -3.18
C VAL A 393 3.27 -5.95 -2.72
N ASN A 394 3.20 -6.26 -1.41
CA ASN A 394 3.79 -7.45 -0.80
C ASN A 394 2.71 -8.28 -0.04
N PRO A 395 1.68 -8.82 -0.73
CA PRO A 395 0.57 -9.50 -0.08
C PRO A 395 1.05 -10.70 0.76
N GLY A 396 0.84 -10.62 2.08
CA GLY A 396 1.25 -11.65 3.04
C GLY A 396 2.65 -11.46 3.65
N LYS A 397 3.33 -10.32 3.46
CA LYS A 397 4.59 -9.98 4.16
C LYS A 397 4.50 -8.68 4.98
N GLY A 398 3.88 -7.65 4.43
CA GLY A 398 3.72 -6.35 5.10
C GLY A 398 2.72 -6.39 6.26
N SER A 399 3.07 -5.79 7.39
CA SER A 399 2.21 -5.60 8.57
C SER A 399 2.20 -4.15 9.01
N VAL A 400 1.04 -3.69 9.52
CA VAL A 400 0.87 -2.36 10.12
C VAL A 400 0.12 -2.52 11.45
N GLU A 401 0.55 -1.83 12.50
CA GLU A 401 -0.12 -1.86 13.80
C GLU A 401 -0.11 -0.48 14.47
N ASN A 402 -1.24 -0.08 15.07
CA ASN A 402 -1.35 1.13 15.89
C ASN A 402 -0.83 2.38 15.16
N CYS A 403 -1.11 2.54 13.88
CA CYS A 403 -0.65 3.67 13.08
C CYS A 403 -1.80 4.60 12.72
N TYR A 404 -1.45 5.87 12.46
CA TYR A 404 -2.40 6.96 12.43
C TYR A 404 -2.14 7.91 11.27
N TYR A 405 -3.21 8.52 10.75
CA TYR A 405 -3.09 9.65 9.84
C TYR A 405 -4.13 10.74 10.14
N VAL A 406 -3.78 11.99 9.84
CA VAL A 406 -4.68 13.14 9.96
C VAL A 406 -5.58 13.19 8.73
N LYS A 407 -6.86 12.86 8.93
CA LYS A 407 -7.82 12.70 7.84
C LYS A 407 -8.13 13.97 7.06
N GLU A 408 -7.93 15.14 7.66
CA GLU A 408 -8.12 16.42 6.94
C GLU A 408 -6.99 16.70 5.93
N ASN A 409 -5.88 15.96 5.98
CA ASN A 409 -4.69 16.19 5.16
C ASN A 409 -4.43 15.06 4.15
N THR A 410 -4.86 13.83 4.44
CA THR A 410 -4.67 12.66 3.57
C THR A 410 -5.93 11.79 3.55
N ALA A 411 -6.42 11.44 2.36
CA ALA A 411 -7.45 10.42 2.16
C ALA A 411 -6.81 9.03 2.02
N GLN A 412 -7.44 8.00 2.57
CA GLN A 412 -7.02 6.60 2.41
C GLN A 412 -8.05 5.85 1.58
N VAL A 413 -7.61 5.08 0.57
CA VAL A 413 -8.50 4.44 -0.41
C VAL A 413 -9.44 3.38 0.19
N TYR A 414 -9.03 2.68 1.25
CA TYR A 414 -9.82 1.65 1.93
C TYR A 414 -9.36 1.48 3.38
N ARG A 415 -10.20 0.90 4.25
CA ARG A 415 -9.83 0.61 5.64
C ARG A 415 -8.78 -0.50 5.70
N GLN A 416 -7.75 -0.32 6.51
CA GLN A 416 -6.61 -1.23 6.62
C GLN A 416 -6.36 -1.51 8.10
N SER A 417 -6.13 -2.78 8.46
CA SER A 417 -5.93 -3.15 9.87
C SER A 417 -4.72 -2.42 10.46
N GLY A 418 -4.87 -1.98 11.71
CA GLY A 418 -3.85 -1.20 12.41
C GLY A 418 -3.65 0.22 11.86
N VAL A 419 -4.52 0.73 10.99
CA VAL A 419 -4.46 2.10 10.45
C VAL A 419 -5.75 2.88 10.77
N HIS A 420 -5.62 3.97 11.51
CA HIS A 420 -6.76 4.70 12.06
C HIS A 420 -6.75 6.20 11.72
N LYS A 421 -7.94 6.76 11.47
CA LYS A 421 -8.12 8.22 11.27
C LYS A 421 -8.00 8.97 12.59
N LEU A 422 -7.21 10.05 12.62
CA LEU A 422 -7.24 11.08 13.66
C LEU A 422 -7.71 12.41 13.07
N SER A 423 -8.31 13.27 13.89
CA SER A 423 -8.58 14.67 13.53
C SER A 423 -7.47 15.59 14.04
N SER A 424 -7.09 16.57 13.24
CA SER A 424 -6.25 17.71 13.62
C SER A 424 -6.75 18.47 14.85
N LYS A 425 -8.04 18.36 15.20
CA LYS A 425 -8.61 18.92 16.45
C LYS A 425 -8.07 18.24 17.71
N ASP A 426 -7.66 16.98 17.59
CA ASP A 426 -7.18 16.15 18.70
C ASP A 426 -5.64 16.11 18.76
N ALA A 427 -4.96 17.06 18.10
CA ALA A 427 -3.50 17.11 18.00
C ALA A 427 -2.75 17.10 19.36
N ALA A 428 -3.41 17.56 20.44
CA ALA A 428 -2.87 17.47 21.80
C ALA A 428 -2.67 16.03 22.30
N ASP A 429 -3.40 15.06 21.73
CA ASP A 429 -3.34 13.64 22.08
C ASP A 429 -2.39 12.82 21.21
N PHE A 430 -1.83 13.38 20.13
CA PHE A 430 -1.01 12.64 19.17
C PHE A 430 0.21 11.98 19.82
N SER A 431 0.84 12.63 20.80
CA SER A 431 1.94 12.04 21.57
C SER A 431 1.52 10.80 22.35
N ALA A 432 0.31 10.78 22.93
CA ALA A 432 -0.20 9.63 23.69
C ALA A 432 -0.45 8.39 22.82
N TYR A 433 -0.77 8.58 21.54
CA TYR A 433 -0.86 7.49 20.57
C TYR A 433 0.52 6.93 20.20
N LEU A 434 1.55 7.79 20.12
CA LEU A 434 2.94 7.41 19.83
C LEU A 434 3.66 6.77 21.04
N THR A 435 3.23 7.07 22.26
CA THR A 435 3.74 6.43 23.49
C THR A 435 2.98 5.15 23.88
N MET A 436 1.96 4.74 23.11
CA MET A 436 1.01 3.65 23.44
C MET A 436 0.12 3.91 24.67
N ASP A 437 0.10 5.13 25.22
CA ASP A 437 -0.85 5.52 26.29
C ASP A 437 -2.30 5.58 25.79
N LYS A 438 -2.49 5.76 24.47
CA LYS A 438 -3.75 5.59 23.75
C LYS A 438 -3.55 4.62 22.59
N LYS A 439 -4.54 3.76 22.35
CA LYS A 439 -4.65 2.89 21.17
C LYS A 439 -6.09 2.89 20.68
N ILE A 440 -6.29 2.87 19.37
CA ILE A 440 -7.57 2.54 18.74
C ILE A 440 -7.54 1.04 18.42
N PRO A 441 -8.56 0.24 18.84
CA PRO A 441 -8.67 -1.14 18.39
C PRO A 441 -9.21 -1.19 16.96
N ASP A 442 -8.79 -2.20 16.20
CA ASP A 442 -9.51 -2.56 14.98
C ASP A 442 -10.94 -3.02 15.31
N VAL A 443 -11.88 -2.67 14.44
CA VAL A 443 -13.29 -3.03 14.53
C VAL A 443 -13.75 -3.43 13.15
N ASP A 444 -14.30 -4.64 13.02
CA ASP A 444 -14.95 -5.11 11.80
C ASP A 444 -16.28 -5.78 12.14
N THR A 445 -17.28 -5.56 11.29
CA THR A 445 -18.58 -6.22 11.39
C THR A 445 -19.31 -6.15 10.05
N PHE A 446 -20.00 -7.24 9.69
CA PHE A 446 -20.93 -7.28 8.55
C PHE A 446 -22.39 -7.02 8.97
N GLU A 447 -22.63 -6.71 10.25
CA GLU A 447 -23.95 -6.38 10.77
C GLU A 447 -24.54 -5.12 10.12
N LEU A 448 -25.84 -5.14 9.88
CA LEU A 448 -26.57 -3.97 9.40
C LEU A 448 -26.97 -3.11 10.61
N LEU A 449 -26.35 -1.93 10.73
CA LEU A 449 -26.51 -1.05 11.88
C LEU A 449 -27.64 -0.04 11.63
N ASN A 450 -28.60 0.04 12.55
CA ASN A 450 -29.79 0.91 12.44
C ASN A 450 -29.51 2.41 12.73
N ALA A 451 -28.24 2.76 12.93
CA ALA A 451 -27.74 4.12 13.16
C ALA A 451 -26.23 4.09 12.90
N LEU A 452 -25.67 5.23 12.45
CA LEU A 452 -24.23 5.37 12.26
C LEU A 452 -23.52 5.26 13.62
N PRO A 453 -22.68 4.23 13.86
CA PRO A 453 -21.96 4.09 15.11
C PRO A 453 -20.79 5.09 15.17
N ASN A 454 -20.36 5.42 16.38
CA ASN A 454 -19.17 6.24 16.59
C ASN A 454 -17.97 5.34 16.96
N TYR A 455 -17.57 4.45 16.04
CA TYR A 455 -16.37 3.63 16.25
C TYR A 455 -15.12 4.52 16.13
N PRO A 456 -14.22 4.53 17.14
CA PRO A 456 -13.01 5.36 17.09
C PRO A 456 -12.16 5.05 15.86
N GLY A 457 -11.61 6.08 15.22
CA GLY A 457 -10.81 5.93 14.01
C GLY A 457 -11.60 5.77 12.71
N THR A 458 -12.93 5.86 12.75
CA THR A 458 -13.81 5.83 11.57
C THR A 458 -14.60 7.14 11.38
N ASP A 459 -15.13 7.36 10.18
CA ASP A 459 -16.14 8.38 9.88
C ASP A 459 -17.06 7.95 8.70
N GLU A 460 -17.91 8.85 8.21
CA GLU A 460 -18.95 8.56 7.20
C GLU A 460 -18.42 7.88 5.92
N GLU A 461 -17.16 8.11 5.52
CA GLU A 461 -16.55 7.48 4.34
C GLU A 461 -16.26 5.97 4.55
N ASP A 462 -16.21 5.52 5.80
CA ASP A 462 -15.98 4.13 6.18
C ASP A 462 -17.26 3.27 6.17
N TYR A 463 -18.42 3.85 5.85
CA TYR A 463 -19.71 3.15 5.89
C TYR A 463 -20.45 3.19 4.55
N ILE A 464 -21.00 2.06 4.14
CA ILE A 464 -21.99 1.99 3.08
C ILE A 464 -23.36 2.32 3.68
N HIS A 465 -23.97 3.40 3.20
CA HIS A 465 -25.29 3.84 3.61
C HIS A 465 -26.40 3.20 2.75
N LEU A 466 -27.40 2.61 3.42
CA LEU A 466 -28.51 1.88 2.81
C LEU A 466 -29.84 2.41 3.37
N LYS A 467 -30.65 3.04 2.52
CA LYS A 467 -31.99 3.51 2.88
C LYS A 467 -33.04 2.45 2.62
N LEU A 468 -34.02 2.32 3.51
CA LEU A 468 -35.18 1.44 3.35
C LEU A 468 -36.47 2.25 3.53
N GLY A 469 -37.46 1.97 2.68
CA GLY A 469 -38.74 2.68 2.68
C GLY A 469 -38.78 3.88 1.73
N PRO A 470 -39.65 4.87 1.99
CA PRO A 470 -39.81 6.05 1.13
C PRO A 470 -38.68 7.07 1.31
N ASP A 471 -38.41 7.89 0.29
CA ASP A 471 -37.38 8.96 0.30
C ASP A 471 -37.61 10.05 1.36
N SER A 472 -38.81 10.14 1.91
CA SER A 472 -39.19 11.04 3.01
C SER A 472 -40.40 10.45 3.72
N GLY A 473 -40.66 10.88 4.96
CA GLY A 473 -41.77 10.36 5.76
C GLY A 473 -43.12 10.52 5.05
N ILE A 474 -43.77 9.40 4.71
CA ILE A 474 -45.11 9.40 4.08
C ILE A 474 -46.17 9.30 5.17
N ASP A 475 -47.24 10.09 5.04
CA ASP A 475 -48.42 9.98 5.89
C ASP A 475 -49.50 9.18 5.16
N HIS A 476 -49.67 7.91 5.55
CA HIS A 476 -50.58 6.96 4.88
C HIS A 476 -51.97 7.00 5.51
N GLU A 477 -53.00 7.29 4.70
CA GLU A 477 -54.39 7.17 5.09
C GLU A 477 -54.79 5.68 5.16
N ILE A 478 -55.19 5.23 6.34
CA ILE A 478 -55.57 3.84 6.64
C ILE A 478 -56.84 3.48 5.85
N LYS A 479 -56.77 2.41 5.04
CA LYS A 479 -57.88 1.90 4.24
C LYS A 479 -58.55 0.68 4.91
N PRO A 480 -59.84 0.41 4.61
CA PRO A 480 -60.49 -0.81 5.09
C PRO A 480 -59.78 -2.08 4.58
N GLY A 481 -59.25 -2.87 5.51
CA GLY A 481 -58.49 -4.10 5.19
C GLY A 481 -56.98 -3.97 5.35
N ASP A 482 -56.47 -2.78 5.68
CA ASP A 482 -55.08 -2.55 6.07
C ASP A 482 -54.76 -3.24 7.41
N SER A 483 -53.48 -3.56 7.58
CA SER A 483 -52.89 -3.97 8.86
C SER A 483 -51.48 -3.38 8.92
N LEU A 484 -50.92 -3.20 10.12
CA LEU A 484 -49.54 -2.70 10.26
C LEU A 484 -48.55 -3.57 9.47
N TRP A 485 -48.76 -4.88 9.44
CA TRP A 485 -48.01 -5.82 8.59
C TRP A 485 -48.07 -5.47 7.11
N LYS A 486 -49.28 -5.29 6.54
CA LYS A 486 -49.45 -4.97 5.11
C LYS A 486 -48.85 -3.62 4.74
N ILE A 487 -48.95 -2.63 5.63
CA ILE A 487 -48.38 -1.30 5.41
C ILE A 487 -46.84 -1.40 5.42
N ALA A 488 -46.24 -2.11 6.37
CA ALA A 488 -44.80 -2.36 6.39
C ALA A 488 -44.33 -3.20 5.18
N GLU A 489 -45.12 -4.17 4.74
CA GLU A 489 -44.86 -4.96 3.53
C GLU A 489 -44.95 -4.11 2.24
N GLU A 490 -45.92 -3.17 2.15
CA GLU A 490 -46.09 -2.23 1.03
C GLU A 490 -44.92 -1.24 0.92
N PHE A 491 -44.48 -0.65 2.04
CA PHE A 491 -43.47 0.42 2.03
C PHE A 491 -42.03 -0.08 2.24
N TYR A 492 -41.80 -1.03 3.14
CA TYR A 492 -40.47 -1.57 3.47
C TYR A 492 -40.17 -2.93 2.82
N GLY A 493 -41.15 -3.62 2.24
CA GLY A 493 -40.98 -4.95 1.63
C GLY A 493 -40.96 -6.12 2.61
N ASP A 494 -40.95 -5.85 3.92
CA ASP A 494 -41.08 -6.87 4.98
C ASP A 494 -42.10 -6.41 6.03
N GLY A 495 -43.19 -7.17 6.14
CA GLY A 495 -44.24 -6.90 7.13
C GLY A 495 -43.80 -7.07 8.59
N LEU A 496 -42.62 -7.65 8.87
CA LEU A 496 -42.02 -7.68 10.21
C LEU A 496 -41.61 -6.29 10.71
N LEU A 497 -41.36 -5.32 9.82
CA LEU A 497 -40.97 -3.94 10.15
C LEU A 497 -42.15 -3.05 10.56
N TYR A 498 -43.26 -3.66 10.97
CA TYR A 498 -44.47 -2.99 11.44
C TYR A 498 -44.27 -2.17 12.72
N ASP A 499 -43.18 -2.42 13.46
CA ASP A 499 -42.74 -1.67 14.63
C ASP A 499 -42.14 -0.30 14.28
N LYS A 500 -41.70 -0.10 13.02
CA LYS A 500 -41.14 1.15 12.51
C LYS A 500 -42.20 2.18 12.10
N LEU A 501 -43.45 1.76 12.01
CA LEU A 501 -44.57 2.62 11.64
C LEU A 501 -44.98 3.51 12.82
N GLU A 502 -44.92 4.82 12.63
CA GLU A 502 -45.29 5.80 13.65
C GLU A 502 -46.81 6.01 13.68
N TYR A 503 -47.50 5.17 14.47
CA TYR A 503 -48.94 5.31 14.68
C TYR A 503 -49.27 6.26 15.84
N ARG A 504 -49.79 7.45 15.52
CA ARG A 504 -50.30 8.43 16.50
C ARG A 504 -51.68 8.00 17.06
N ALA A 505 -51.70 6.90 17.81
CA ALA A 505 -52.89 6.49 18.56
C ALA A 505 -53.13 7.40 19.77
N ASP A 506 -54.40 7.77 20.00
CA ASP A 506 -54.83 8.19 21.33
C ASP A 506 -54.64 7.01 22.30
N SER A 507 -53.94 7.25 23.41
CA SER A 507 -53.56 6.26 24.43
C SER A 507 -54.72 5.43 25.04
N SER A 508 -55.96 5.79 24.72
CA SER A 508 -57.19 5.08 25.10
C SER A 508 -57.63 3.97 24.14
N LEU A 509 -57.09 3.91 22.91
CA LEU A 509 -57.51 3.00 21.82
C LEU A 509 -56.40 2.03 21.41
N ASN A 510 -55.93 1.22 22.35
CA ASN A 510 -54.91 0.21 22.08
C ASN A 510 -55.39 -0.84 21.06
N HIS A 511 -54.70 -0.87 19.92
CA HIS A 511 -54.60 -1.96 18.93
C HIS A 511 -55.62 -2.02 17.77
N PHE A 512 -56.39 -0.96 17.49
CA PHE A 512 -57.25 -0.92 16.29
C PHE A 512 -56.85 0.20 15.33
N LEU A 513 -56.52 -0.17 14.08
CA LEU A 513 -56.42 0.79 12.97
C LEU A 513 -57.82 1.28 12.59
N ILE A 514 -58.02 2.59 12.57
CA ILE A 514 -59.28 3.23 12.21
C ILE A 514 -59.19 3.70 10.75
N PRO A 515 -60.05 3.22 9.83
CA PRO A 515 -60.07 3.72 8.45
C PRO A 515 -60.34 5.23 8.37
N GLY A 516 -59.57 5.93 7.52
CA GLY A 516 -59.53 7.40 7.48
C GLY A 516 -58.70 8.05 8.61
N GLY A 517 -58.10 7.23 9.49
CA GLY A 517 -56.97 7.64 10.33
C GLY A 517 -55.66 7.62 9.54
N HIS A 518 -54.60 8.15 10.14
CA HIS A 518 -53.30 8.32 9.48
C HIS A 518 -52.19 7.60 10.25
N ILE A 519 -51.20 7.08 9.53
CA ILE A 519 -49.99 6.46 10.08
C ILE A 519 -48.77 6.97 9.31
N THR A 520 -47.74 7.40 10.04
CA THR A 520 -46.51 7.90 9.42
C THR A 520 -45.55 6.74 9.16
N VAL A 521 -45.04 6.68 7.92
CA VAL A 521 -44.07 5.71 7.42
C VAL A 521 -42.74 6.45 7.26
N PRO A 522 -41.85 6.43 8.27
CA PRO A 522 -40.55 7.09 8.18
C PRO A 522 -39.61 6.38 7.20
N PRO A 523 -38.62 7.08 6.60
CA PRO A 523 -37.44 6.41 6.05
C PRO A 523 -36.68 5.69 7.17
N ILE A 524 -35.95 4.63 6.82
CA ILE A 524 -35.04 3.94 7.73
C ILE A 524 -33.64 3.96 7.11
N ASP A 525 -32.70 4.60 7.79
CA ASP A 525 -31.29 4.64 7.40
C ASP A 525 -30.54 3.49 8.08
N TYR A 526 -29.78 2.72 7.30
CA TYR A 526 -28.91 1.66 7.78
C TYR A 526 -27.47 1.86 7.31
N TYR A 527 -26.51 1.38 8.09
CA TYR A 527 -25.08 1.52 7.81
C TYR A 527 -24.40 0.15 7.88
N LEU A 528 -23.56 -0.15 6.89
CA LEU A 528 -22.63 -1.27 6.90
C LEU A 528 -21.22 -0.69 7.00
N LEU A 529 -20.46 -1.09 8.02
CA LEU A 529 -19.03 -0.75 8.10
C LEU A 529 -18.30 -1.47 6.96
N CYS A 530 -17.50 -0.75 6.17
CA CYS A 530 -16.57 -1.36 5.23
C CYS A 530 -15.58 -2.25 6.01
N ALA A 531 -15.24 -3.45 5.54
CA ALA A 531 -14.28 -4.30 6.25
C ALA A 531 -12.85 -3.71 6.19
N ASN A 532 -11.99 -4.04 7.16
CA ASN A 532 -10.56 -3.85 7.01
C ASN A 532 -9.99 -4.82 5.95
N ASP A 533 -8.87 -4.43 5.34
CA ASP A 533 -8.05 -5.26 4.46
C ASP A 533 -8.86 -5.95 3.34
N GLU A 534 -9.58 -5.13 2.58
CA GLU A 534 -10.24 -5.59 1.36
C GLU A 534 -9.27 -5.71 0.18
N GLU A 535 -9.42 -6.79 -0.58
CA GLU A 535 -8.76 -7.02 -1.85
C GLU A 535 -9.77 -6.84 -2.99
N GLY A 536 -9.42 -6.03 -3.98
CA GLY A 536 -10.23 -5.82 -5.18
C GLY A 536 -10.26 -7.06 -6.09
N PHE A 537 -11.39 -7.31 -6.75
CA PHE A 537 -11.53 -8.43 -7.70
C PHE A 537 -12.42 -8.08 -8.90
N SER A 538 -12.31 -8.94 -9.93
CA SER A 538 -12.78 -8.72 -11.31
C SER A 538 -12.10 -7.50 -11.94
N TRP A 539 -11.12 -7.77 -12.83
CA TRP A 539 -9.84 -7.06 -12.75
C TRP A 539 -9.51 -6.16 -13.93
N SER A 540 -8.65 -5.19 -13.63
CA SER A 540 -7.45 -4.96 -14.44
C SER A 540 -6.18 -5.01 -13.58
N TYR A 541 -5.04 -5.31 -14.20
CA TYR A 541 -3.74 -5.53 -13.56
C TYR A 541 -2.68 -4.62 -14.18
N CYS A 542 -1.66 -4.22 -13.40
CA CYS A 542 -0.35 -3.85 -13.93
C CYS A 542 0.75 -4.67 -13.24
N GLN A 543 1.73 -5.13 -14.02
CA GLN A 543 2.91 -5.81 -13.50
C GLN A 543 3.92 -4.76 -13.01
N LEU A 544 4.41 -4.92 -11.79
CA LEU A 544 5.49 -4.14 -11.21
C LEU A 544 6.84 -4.60 -11.79
N PRO A 545 7.87 -3.75 -11.82
CA PRO A 545 9.19 -4.18 -12.28
C PRO A 545 9.84 -5.28 -11.41
N SER A 546 9.41 -5.45 -10.15
CA SER A 546 9.77 -6.61 -9.30
C SER A 546 9.18 -7.95 -9.77
N GLY A 547 8.35 -7.97 -10.82
CA GLY A 547 7.60 -9.13 -11.30
C GLY A 547 6.28 -9.37 -10.56
N GLU A 548 6.05 -8.66 -9.44
CA GLU A 548 4.81 -8.71 -8.65
C GLU A 548 3.65 -8.01 -9.38
N SER A 549 2.42 -8.45 -9.18
CA SER A 549 1.24 -7.86 -9.82
C SER A 549 0.51 -6.91 -8.87
N CYS A 550 0.34 -5.65 -9.27
CA CYS A 550 -0.45 -4.68 -8.52
C CYS A 550 -1.91 -4.66 -9.03
N PRO A 551 -2.94 -4.73 -8.15
CA PRO A 551 -4.31 -4.41 -8.53
C PRO A 551 -4.43 -2.90 -8.80
N THR A 552 -5.23 -2.51 -9.79
CA THR A 552 -5.26 -1.11 -10.26
C THR A 552 -6.67 -0.50 -10.32
N HIS A 553 -7.70 -1.26 -10.68
CA HIS A 553 -9.10 -0.92 -10.42
C HIS A 553 -9.90 -2.21 -10.24
N PHE A 554 -10.95 -2.17 -9.42
CA PHE A 554 -11.72 -3.34 -9.02
C PHE A 554 -13.22 -3.06 -9.10
N ILE A 555 -13.98 -3.98 -9.70
CA ILE A 555 -15.44 -3.84 -9.81
C ILE A 555 -16.10 -4.03 -8.43
N ALA A 556 -15.53 -4.89 -7.59
CA ALA A 556 -15.94 -5.08 -6.21
C ALA A 556 -14.73 -5.45 -5.34
N ALA A 557 -14.89 -5.33 -4.03
CA ALA A 557 -13.88 -5.68 -3.04
C ALA A 557 -14.38 -6.84 -2.17
N LYS A 558 -13.47 -7.73 -1.76
CA LYS A 558 -13.72 -8.88 -0.87
C LYS A 558 -12.73 -8.85 0.29
N PRO A 559 -12.97 -9.52 1.42
CA PRO A 559 -11.94 -9.72 2.43
C PRO A 559 -10.67 -10.38 1.84
N ILE A 560 -9.48 -9.92 2.23
CA ILE A 560 -8.20 -10.50 1.77
C ILE A 560 -8.06 -11.99 2.14
N ASN A 561 -8.73 -12.43 3.20
CA ASN A 561 -8.75 -13.83 3.64
C ASN A 561 -9.80 -14.70 2.91
N TRP A 562 -10.40 -14.23 1.81
CA TRP A 562 -11.25 -15.03 0.92
C TRP A 562 -10.51 -15.36 -0.40
N TYR A 563 -10.74 -16.55 -0.93
CA TYR A 563 -10.41 -16.92 -2.30
C TYR A 563 -11.46 -16.38 -3.28
N TYR A 564 -11.05 -16.26 -4.54
CA TYR A 564 -11.92 -16.07 -5.70
C TYR A 564 -11.46 -17.04 -6.80
N GLY A 565 -12.36 -17.45 -7.69
CA GLY A 565 -12.12 -18.55 -8.61
C GLY A 565 -13.38 -19.03 -9.29
N SER A 566 -13.36 -20.22 -9.86
CA SER A 566 -14.52 -20.88 -10.45
C SER A 566 -14.97 -22.11 -9.64
N MET A 567 -16.23 -22.49 -9.79
CA MET A 567 -16.84 -23.69 -9.18
C MET A 567 -17.27 -24.66 -10.27
N ASP A 568 -16.83 -25.93 -10.22
CA ASP A 568 -17.16 -26.92 -11.26
C ASP A 568 -18.58 -27.50 -11.08
N ILE A 569 -19.61 -26.68 -11.33
CA ILE A 569 -21.00 -27.10 -11.47
C ILE A 569 -21.63 -26.47 -12.74
N PRO A 570 -22.30 -27.24 -13.63
CA PRO A 570 -22.89 -26.71 -14.86
C PRO A 570 -23.90 -25.59 -14.62
N GLU A 571 -24.63 -25.64 -13.51
CA GLU A 571 -25.64 -24.66 -13.15
C GLU A 571 -25.08 -23.27 -12.85
N ALA A 572 -23.77 -23.18 -12.55
CA ALA A 572 -23.05 -21.93 -12.32
C ALA A 572 -22.25 -21.44 -13.54
N ALA A 573 -22.43 -22.04 -14.73
CA ALA A 573 -21.69 -21.63 -15.92
C ALA A 573 -21.94 -20.16 -16.28
N GLY A 574 -20.90 -19.31 -16.14
CA GLY A 574 -21.00 -17.86 -16.31
C GLY A 574 -20.96 -17.06 -14.99
N LEU A 575 -20.90 -17.75 -13.85
CA LEU A 575 -20.59 -17.17 -12.54
C LEU A 575 -19.16 -17.54 -12.12
N GLU A 576 -18.49 -16.59 -11.48
CA GLU A 576 -17.32 -16.87 -10.65
C GLU A 576 -17.76 -17.05 -9.19
N VAL A 577 -16.89 -17.52 -8.30
CA VAL A 577 -17.21 -17.82 -6.90
C VAL A 577 -16.17 -17.25 -5.93
N LEU A 578 -16.66 -16.81 -4.77
CA LEU A 578 -15.92 -16.35 -3.60
C LEU A 578 -16.13 -17.32 -2.43
N TRP A 579 -15.07 -17.61 -1.67
CA TRP A 579 -15.16 -18.46 -0.47
C TRP A 579 -14.04 -18.19 0.54
N PRO A 580 -14.23 -18.42 1.85
CA PRO A 580 -13.16 -18.22 2.84
C PRO A 580 -11.93 -19.09 2.59
N LYS A 581 -10.74 -18.56 2.86
CA LYS A 581 -9.51 -19.35 2.92
C LYS A 581 -9.57 -20.27 4.15
N GLN A 582 -9.20 -21.55 3.99
CA GLN A 582 -9.12 -22.46 5.13
C GLN A 582 -7.97 -22.06 6.05
N THR A 583 -8.28 -21.39 7.15
CA THR A 583 -7.32 -21.11 8.22
C THR A 583 -6.95 -22.40 8.92
N GLN A 584 -5.79 -22.99 8.59
CA GLN A 584 -5.11 -23.79 9.59
C GLN A 584 -4.74 -22.86 10.76
N PRO A 585 -5.08 -23.20 12.01
CA PRO A 585 -4.57 -22.43 13.15
C PRO A 585 -3.04 -22.47 13.11
N PRO A 586 -2.34 -21.35 13.38
CA PRO A 586 -0.88 -21.32 13.28
C PRO A 586 -0.24 -22.40 14.15
N LEU A 587 0.72 -23.15 13.59
CA LEU A 587 1.45 -24.23 14.27
C LEU A 587 2.24 -23.77 15.52
N THR A 588 2.23 -22.47 15.81
CA THR A 588 2.95 -21.80 16.90
C THR A 588 2.04 -21.00 17.85
N ALA A 589 0.73 -20.93 17.62
CA ALA A 589 -0.18 -20.18 18.50
C ALA A 589 -0.45 -20.97 19.80
N GLY A 590 -0.03 -20.39 20.93
CA GLY A 590 -0.47 -20.85 22.26
C GLY A 590 -1.99 -20.65 22.44
N PRO A 591 -2.66 -21.41 23.33
CA PRO A 591 -4.11 -21.53 23.36
C PRO A 591 -4.90 -20.31 23.91
N GLN A 592 -4.39 -19.07 23.73
CA GLN A 592 -5.02 -17.83 24.24
C GLN A 592 -4.92 -16.61 23.29
N THR A 593 -4.52 -16.76 22.03
CA THR A 593 -4.44 -15.65 21.05
C THR A 593 -5.01 -16.02 19.68
N ALA A 594 -6.26 -16.52 19.66
CA ALA A 594 -7.05 -16.52 18.44
C ALA A 594 -7.70 -15.14 18.31
N ASP A 595 -7.48 -14.46 17.19
CA ASP A 595 -8.08 -13.15 16.90
C ASP A 595 -9.59 -13.31 16.64
N ASP A 596 -10.41 -12.33 17.03
CA ASP A 596 -11.88 -12.46 16.96
C ASP A 596 -12.37 -12.59 15.50
N THR A 597 -11.62 -12.02 14.54
CA THR A 597 -11.80 -12.20 13.10
C THR A 597 -11.55 -13.65 12.64
N ALA A 598 -10.49 -14.29 13.14
CA ALA A 598 -10.19 -15.70 12.84
C ALA A 598 -11.26 -16.66 13.40
N LEU A 599 -11.95 -16.27 14.48
CA LEU A 599 -13.11 -16.99 15.00
C LEU A 599 -14.36 -16.80 14.12
N GLN A 600 -14.64 -15.58 13.63
CA GLN A 600 -15.76 -15.31 12.73
C GLN A 600 -15.63 -16.02 11.38
N ASP A 601 -14.43 -16.09 10.79
CA ASP A 601 -14.22 -16.76 9.50
C ASP A 601 -14.10 -18.29 9.61
N ALA A 602 -13.75 -18.83 10.78
CA ALA A 602 -13.87 -20.27 11.05
C ALA A 602 -15.33 -20.75 11.02
N ALA A 603 -16.28 -19.91 11.49
CA ALA A 603 -17.71 -20.19 11.40
C ALA A 603 -18.26 -20.09 9.96
N ALA A 604 -17.64 -19.27 9.10
CA ALA A 604 -18.08 -19.02 7.73
C ALA A 604 -17.60 -20.05 6.67
N SER A 605 -16.81 -21.06 7.05
CA SER A 605 -16.00 -21.90 6.14
C SER A 605 -16.74 -22.54 4.93
N ASP A 606 -18.05 -22.77 5.05
CA ASP A 606 -18.87 -23.42 4.02
C ASP A 606 -19.60 -22.45 3.08
N ILE A 607 -19.51 -21.14 3.31
CA ILE A 607 -20.11 -20.13 2.44
C ILE A 607 -19.49 -20.19 1.04
N ARG A 608 -20.33 -20.18 0.01
CA ARG A 608 -19.96 -19.85 -1.38
C ARG A 608 -20.81 -18.69 -1.84
N ILE A 609 -20.18 -17.65 -2.38
CA ILE A 609 -20.87 -16.50 -2.99
C ILE A 609 -20.49 -16.46 -4.46
N LEU A 610 -21.41 -16.90 -5.31
CA LEU A 610 -21.25 -16.84 -6.75
C LEU A 610 -21.59 -15.43 -7.26
N TYR A 611 -20.88 -14.92 -8.25
CA TYR A 611 -21.08 -13.57 -8.77
C TYR A 611 -20.85 -13.43 -10.28
N ARG A 612 -21.50 -12.42 -10.87
CA ARG A 612 -21.25 -11.95 -12.25
C ARG A 612 -21.39 -10.42 -12.31
N PHE A 613 -20.56 -9.80 -13.15
CA PHE A 613 -20.74 -8.43 -13.62
C PHE A 613 -20.97 -8.46 -15.14
N ASP A 614 -21.93 -7.68 -15.65
CA ASP A 614 -22.28 -7.67 -17.07
C ASP A 614 -22.82 -6.30 -17.52
N GLY A 615 -22.84 -6.05 -18.83
CA GLY A 615 -23.50 -4.91 -19.43
C GLY A 615 -25.02 -5.04 -19.35
N ASN A 616 -25.72 -3.91 -19.17
CA ASN A 616 -27.19 -3.89 -19.12
C ASN A 616 -27.80 -2.65 -19.81
N PRO A 617 -27.86 -2.63 -21.14
CA PRO A 617 -28.47 -1.52 -21.88
C PRO A 617 -29.99 -1.40 -21.68
N GLY A 618 -30.63 -2.36 -21.01
CA GLY A 618 -32.07 -2.34 -20.72
C GLY A 618 -32.48 -1.49 -19.50
N GLY A 619 -31.52 -1.05 -18.68
CA GLY A 619 -31.82 -0.32 -17.45
C GLY A 619 -32.35 -1.20 -16.31
N ASP A 620 -32.84 -0.57 -15.25
CA ASP A 620 -33.45 -1.28 -14.11
C ASP A 620 -34.83 -1.86 -14.50
N PHE A 621 -34.84 -3.16 -14.81
CA PHE A 621 -36.05 -3.91 -15.14
C PHE A 621 -36.84 -4.42 -13.91
N PHE A 622 -36.35 -4.19 -12.68
CA PHE A 622 -37.10 -4.48 -11.44
C PHE A 622 -37.83 -3.24 -10.89
N ALA A 623 -37.30 -2.04 -11.11
CA ALA A 623 -37.91 -0.78 -10.65
C ALA A 623 -39.41 -0.61 -11.00
N PRO A 624 -39.92 -1.00 -12.19
CA PRO A 624 -41.31 -0.73 -12.56
C PRO A 624 -42.36 -1.50 -11.73
N ASP A 625 -42.07 -2.71 -11.27
CA ASP A 625 -43.00 -3.57 -10.52
C ASP A 625 -42.26 -4.57 -9.62
N TRP A 626 -41.65 -4.08 -8.54
CA TRP A 626 -40.97 -4.94 -7.58
C TRP A 626 -41.91 -5.99 -6.94
N MET A 627 -43.19 -5.66 -6.71
CA MET A 627 -44.16 -6.61 -6.15
C MET A 627 -44.45 -7.77 -7.10
N GLY A 628 -44.64 -7.49 -8.40
CA GLY A 628 -44.75 -8.51 -9.44
C GLY A 628 -43.50 -9.38 -9.54
N VAL A 629 -42.30 -8.78 -9.42
CA VAL A 629 -41.03 -9.51 -9.40
C VAL A 629 -40.97 -10.51 -8.25
N GLN A 630 -41.37 -10.13 -7.03
CA GLN A 630 -41.40 -11.04 -5.87
C GLN A 630 -42.31 -12.27 -6.12
N GLU A 631 -43.51 -12.07 -6.68
CA GLU A 631 -44.43 -13.17 -6.97
C GLU A 631 -43.91 -14.06 -8.10
N SER A 632 -43.28 -13.49 -9.14
CA SER A 632 -42.59 -14.25 -10.18
C SER A 632 -41.46 -15.11 -9.61
N ILE A 633 -40.64 -14.58 -8.68
CA ILE A 633 -39.60 -15.36 -7.98
C ILE A 633 -40.23 -16.52 -7.19
N ARG A 634 -41.31 -16.29 -6.43
CA ARG A 634 -42.06 -17.35 -5.69
C ARG A 634 -42.65 -18.40 -6.64
N LYS A 635 -43.19 -17.99 -7.79
CA LYS A 635 -43.73 -18.86 -8.83
C LYS A 635 -42.64 -19.74 -9.45
N SER A 636 -41.50 -19.17 -9.82
CA SER A 636 -40.35 -19.92 -10.34
C SER A 636 -39.77 -20.89 -9.30
N ALA A 637 -39.64 -20.48 -8.03
CA ALA A 637 -39.23 -21.36 -6.94
C ALA A 637 -40.15 -22.58 -6.81
N LYS A 638 -41.47 -22.38 -6.91
CA LYS A 638 -42.46 -23.46 -6.86
C LYS A 638 -42.43 -24.35 -8.09
N ALA A 639 -42.07 -23.81 -9.27
CA ALA A 639 -41.90 -24.60 -10.48
C ALA A 639 -40.64 -25.50 -10.41
N TYR A 640 -39.52 -24.97 -9.89
CA TYR A 640 -38.25 -25.67 -9.76
C TYR A 640 -38.16 -26.61 -8.55
N CYS A 641 -38.42 -26.09 -7.35
CA CYS A 641 -38.24 -26.78 -6.08
C CYS A 641 -39.54 -27.36 -5.50
N GLY A 642 -40.70 -27.11 -6.11
CA GLY A 642 -41.99 -27.59 -5.63
C GLY A 642 -42.39 -26.97 -4.28
N LYS A 643 -42.13 -27.71 -3.18
CA LYS A 643 -42.31 -27.24 -1.79
C LYS A 643 -41.00 -27.26 -0.99
N ALA A 644 -39.87 -27.53 -1.63
CA ALA A 644 -38.56 -27.60 -0.97
C ALA A 644 -37.96 -26.21 -0.71
N ALA A 645 -38.36 -25.17 -1.44
CA ALA A 645 -37.97 -23.79 -1.17
C ALA A 645 -39.07 -23.06 -0.40
N ASP A 646 -38.74 -22.48 0.76
CA ASP A 646 -39.66 -21.71 1.61
C ASP A 646 -38.88 -20.67 2.46
N GLY A 647 -39.57 -19.89 3.29
CA GLY A 647 -38.97 -18.88 4.18
C GLY A 647 -38.52 -17.61 3.46
N PHE A 648 -39.06 -17.37 2.26
CA PHE A 648 -38.75 -16.20 1.41
C PHE A 648 -38.96 -14.87 2.12
N ARG A 649 -37.88 -14.09 2.23
CA ARG A 649 -37.88 -12.66 2.61
C ARG A 649 -37.29 -11.85 1.45
N PHE A 650 -37.81 -10.65 1.23
CA PHE A 650 -37.39 -9.76 0.15
C PHE A 650 -36.89 -8.43 0.72
N TYR A 651 -35.91 -7.85 0.06
CA TYR A 651 -35.21 -6.64 0.48
C TYR A 651 -35.08 -5.69 -0.72
N ARG A 652 -35.28 -4.39 -0.50
CA ARG A 652 -35.02 -3.35 -1.50
C ARG A 652 -34.47 -2.12 -0.79
N TYR A 653 -33.15 -2.02 -0.74
CA TYR A 653 -32.46 -0.85 -0.22
C TYR A 653 -32.19 0.16 -1.34
N LYS A 654 -32.04 1.43 -0.99
CA LYS A 654 -31.59 2.50 -1.88
C LYS A 654 -30.22 2.99 -1.45
N LEU A 655 -29.30 3.06 -2.41
CA LEU A 655 -27.94 3.59 -2.23
C LEU A 655 -27.96 5.12 -2.38
N ASP A 656 -26.96 5.82 -1.84
CA ASP A 656 -26.88 7.28 -1.90
C ASP A 656 -26.71 7.86 -3.32
N ASN A 657 -26.23 7.05 -4.27
CA ASN A 657 -26.22 7.42 -5.69
C ASN A 657 -27.59 7.26 -6.38
N GLY A 658 -28.62 6.83 -5.65
CA GLY A 658 -30.00 6.68 -6.13
C GLY A 658 -30.37 5.29 -6.65
N GLU A 659 -29.40 4.38 -6.80
CA GLU A 659 -29.67 2.99 -7.23
C GLU A 659 -30.46 2.19 -6.20
N SER A 660 -31.17 1.16 -6.68
CA SER A 660 -31.76 0.13 -5.82
C SER A 660 -30.87 -1.11 -5.73
N LEU A 661 -30.65 -1.57 -4.50
CA LEU A 661 -30.07 -2.87 -4.16
C LEU A 661 -31.21 -3.83 -3.82
N TYR A 662 -31.55 -4.68 -4.79
CA TYR A 662 -32.61 -5.68 -4.65
C TYR A 662 -32.03 -6.96 -4.06
N GLY A 663 -32.76 -7.63 -3.17
CA GLY A 663 -32.33 -8.94 -2.70
C GLY A 663 -33.45 -9.78 -2.13
N TYR A 664 -33.14 -11.05 -1.88
CA TYR A 664 -34.02 -11.97 -1.18
C TYR A 664 -33.25 -13.14 -0.58
N SER A 665 -33.84 -13.78 0.42
CA SER A 665 -33.28 -14.97 1.07
C SER A 665 -34.34 -16.05 1.24
N PHE A 666 -33.96 -17.32 1.07
CA PHE A 666 -34.84 -18.47 1.25
C PHE A 666 -34.07 -19.66 1.83
N ARG A 667 -34.79 -20.68 2.30
CA ARG A 667 -34.23 -21.98 2.69
C ARG A 667 -34.64 -23.06 1.70
N LEU A 668 -33.70 -23.93 1.34
CA LEU A 668 -33.91 -25.07 0.46
C LEU A 668 -33.71 -26.38 1.23
N TYR A 669 -34.81 -27.10 1.46
CA TYR A 669 -34.84 -28.39 2.16
C TYR A 669 -34.57 -29.54 1.19
N ARG A 670 -33.37 -30.12 1.24
CA ARG A 670 -32.98 -31.28 0.43
C ARG A 670 -33.14 -32.58 1.25
N GLN A 671 -32.87 -33.73 0.63
CA GLN A 671 -32.91 -35.02 1.34
C GLN A 671 -31.71 -35.23 2.26
N THR A 672 -30.60 -34.54 1.96
CA THR A 672 -29.29 -34.65 2.60
C THR A 672 -29.08 -33.62 3.72
N ASP A 673 -29.60 -32.42 3.51
CA ASP A 673 -29.23 -31.20 4.22
C ASP A 673 -30.27 -30.09 3.98
N THR A 674 -30.10 -28.95 4.64
CA THR A 674 -30.84 -27.71 4.33
C THR A 674 -29.83 -26.62 4.01
N LEU A 675 -30.07 -25.91 2.90
CA LEU A 675 -29.26 -24.75 2.51
C LEU A 675 -30.01 -23.46 2.85
N LYS A 676 -29.28 -22.46 3.32
CA LYS A 676 -29.66 -21.04 3.29
C LYS A 676 -29.13 -20.47 1.98
N CYS A 677 -29.97 -19.72 1.29
CA CYS A 677 -29.61 -19.03 0.06
C CYS A 677 -29.96 -17.54 0.21
N THR A 678 -29.04 -16.68 -0.22
CA THR A 678 -29.26 -15.22 -0.27
C THR A 678 -28.84 -14.73 -1.65
N VAL A 679 -29.66 -13.89 -2.26
CA VAL A 679 -29.41 -13.32 -3.58
C VAL A 679 -29.50 -11.81 -3.50
N PHE A 680 -28.55 -11.10 -4.11
CA PHE A 680 -28.60 -9.66 -4.28
C PHE A 680 -28.25 -9.25 -5.72
N TYR A 681 -28.91 -8.19 -6.18
CA TYR A 681 -28.77 -7.62 -7.51
C TYR A 681 -28.61 -6.09 -7.42
N ARG A 682 -27.70 -5.56 -8.25
CA ARG A 682 -27.71 -4.14 -8.65
C ARG A 682 -27.95 -4.09 -10.14
N ILE A 683 -28.99 -3.37 -10.54
CA ILE A 683 -29.49 -3.35 -11.91
C ILE A 683 -29.64 -1.89 -12.31
N ARG A 684 -28.78 -1.41 -13.22
CA ARG A 684 -28.84 -0.04 -13.76
C ARG A 684 -28.59 -0.06 -15.27
N GLU A 685 -28.77 1.08 -15.92
CA GLU A 685 -28.38 1.23 -17.32
C GLU A 685 -26.84 1.11 -17.43
N GLY A 686 -26.39 0.28 -18.37
CA GLY A 686 -24.96 0.00 -18.58
C GLY A 686 -24.29 -0.91 -17.54
N PHE A 687 -24.99 -1.42 -16.51
CA PHE A 687 -24.37 -2.32 -15.54
C PHE A 687 -25.35 -3.22 -14.79
N LEU A 688 -24.99 -4.49 -14.65
CA LEU A 688 -25.68 -5.50 -13.86
C LEU A 688 -24.67 -6.27 -13.00
N ALA A 689 -24.91 -6.28 -11.69
CA ALA A 689 -24.21 -7.15 -10.76
C ALA A 689 -25.18 -8.16 -10.15
N GLU A 690 -24.77 -9.43 -10.15
CA GLU A 690 -25.49 -10.56 -9.55
C GLU A 690 -24.60 -11.21 -8.49
N PHE A 691 -25.16 -11.46 -7.30
CA PHE A 691 -24.52 -12.20 -6.21
C PHE A 691 -25.49 -13.25 -5.66
N ILE A 692 -25.09 -14.52 -5.70
CA ILE A 692 -25.85 -15.68 -5.24
C ILE A 692 -25.03 -16.41 -4.17
N GLY A 693 -25.37 -16.17 -2.92
CA GLY A 693 -24.77 -16.84 -1.77
C GLY A 693 -25.50 -18.14 -1.39
N ILE A 694 -24.72 -19.14 -0.97
CA ILE A 694 -25.18 -20.44 -0.48
C ILE A 694 -24.36 -20.83 0.76
N GLU A 695 -25.05 -21.30 1.80
CA GLU A 695 -24.49 -21.73 3.10
C GLU A 695 -25.31 -22.93 3.61
N PRO A 696 -24.70 -24.08 3.97
CA PRO A 696 -25.38 -25.13 4.72
C PRO A 696 -25.84 -24.60 6.09
N VAL A 697 -27.07 -24.89 6.50
CA VAL A 697 -27.61 -24.36 7.78
C VAL A 697 -26.84 -24.92 8.97
N GLY A 698 -26.12 -24.04 9.68
CA GLY A 698 -25.33 -24.32 10.89
C GLY A 698 -25.89 -23.67 12.16
N GLU A 699 -25.06 -23.54 13.20
CA GLU A 699 -25.41 -22.82 14.44
C GLU A 699 -25.31 -21.30 14.29
N ASP A 700 -24.31 -20.82 13.54
CA ASP A 700 -24.15 -19.42 13.13
C ASP A 700 -24.50 -19.28 11.64
N GLU A 701 -25.37 -18.34 11.27
CA GLU A 701 -25.71 -18.05 9.86
C GLU A 701 -25.27 -16.64 9.46
N GLN A 702 -24.20 -16.49 8.68
CA GLN A 702 -23.63 -15.17 8.31
C GLN A 702 -23.86 -14.77 6.84
N LEU A 703 -24.49 -15.65 6.05
CA LEU A 703 -24.61 -15.48 4.60
C LEU A 703 -25.33 -14.19 4.16
N LEU A 704 -26.39 -13.79 4.86
CA LEU A 704 -27.23 -12.65 4.44
C LEU A 704 -26.42 -11.35 4.45
N GLU A 705 -25.68 -11.19 5.54
CA GLU A 705 -24.83 -10.06 5.87
C GLU A 705 -23.72 -9.90 4.82
N ARG A 706 -22.98 -10.98 4.57
CA ARG A 706 -21.84 -10.99 3.65
C ARG A 706 -22.26 -10.80 2.18
N VAL A 707 -23.35 -11.42 1.72
CA VAL A 707 -23.84 -11.23 0.32
C VAL A 707 -24.38 -9.82 0.11
N ARG A 708 -25.16 -9.29 1.07
CA ARG A 708 -25.64 -7.88 1.03
C ARG A 708 -24.47 -6.92 0.98
N TYR A 709 -23.45 -7.13 1.81
CA TYR A 709 -22.26 -6.31 1.87
C TYR A 709 -21.53 -6.23 0.52
N LEU A 710 -21.14 -7.38 -0.06
CA LEU A 710 -20.41 -7.44 -1.33
C LEU A 710 -21.18 -6.78 -2.49
N ALA A 711 -22.49 -7.01 -2.55
CA ALA A 711 -23.35 -6.40 -3.55
C ALA A 711 -23.46 -4.87 -3.38
N ALA A 712 -23.57 -4.39 -2.13
CA ALA A 712 -23.59 -2.96 -1.84
C ALA A 712 -22.23 -2.29 -2.13
N ARG A 713 -21.12 -2.98 -1.84
CA ARG A 713 -19.72 -2.51 -1.97
C ARG A 713 -19.21 -2.36 -3.41
N THR A 714 -19.94 -2.92 -4.38
CA THR A 714 -19.64 -2.87 -5.83
C THR A 714 -19.53 -1.42 -6.35
N ASP A 715 -18.70 -1.18 -7.37
CA ASP A 715 -18.43 0.14 -7.94
C ASP A 715 -19.71 0.80 -8.52
N SER A 716 -19.94 2.06 -8.13
CA SER A 716 -21.10 2.89 -8.51
C SER A 716 -20.91 3.71 -9.79
N LEU A 717 -19.68 3.84 -10.28
CA LEU A 717 -19.30 4.65 -11.45
C LEU A 717 -19.08 3.80 -12.70
N LEU A 718 -18.80 2.50 -12.54
CA LEU A 718 -18.53 1.58 -13.65
C LEU A 718 -19.72 1.40 -14.62
N THR A 719 -19.41 1.36 -15.91
CA THR A 719 -20.32 0.92 -16.98
C THR A 719 -19.63 -0.11 -17.87
N ILE A 720 -20.40 -1.08 -18.37
CA ILE A 720 -19.97 -2.11 -19.32
C ILE A 720 -20.83 -1.95 -20.58
N ASP A 721 -20.21 -1.52 -21.69
CA ASP A 721 -20.90 -1.05 -22.90
C ASP A 721 -21.67 -2.15 -23.65
N GLU A 722 -21.23 -3.40 -23.56
CA GLU A 722 -21.80 -4.56 -24.26
C GLU A 722 -22.12 -5.70 -23.28
N ILE A 723 -23.17 -6.47 -23.57
CA ILE A 723 -23.52 -7.70 -22.85
C ILE A 723 -22.46 -8.76 -23.21
N GLN A 724 -21.77 -9.29 -22.20
CA GLN A 724 -20.65 -10.22 -22.36
C GLN A 724 -21.10 -11.69 -22.40
N TYR A 725 -22.25 -12.02 -21.80
CA TYR A 725 -22.72 -13.39 -21.63
C TYR A 725 -23.98 -13.70 -22.47
N ASP A 726 -24.00 -14.88 -23.10
CA ASP A 726 -25.19 -15.39 -23.78
C ASP A 726 -26.15 -16.05 -22.77
N TYR A 727 -27.21 -15.33 -22.41
CA TYR A 727 -28.24 -15.82 -21.47
C TYR A 727 -29.03 -17.03 -21.98
N GLU A 728 -28.95 -17.39 -23.27
CA GLU A 728 -29.53 -18.65 -23.75
C GLU A 728 -28.79 -19.89 -23.22
N SER A 729 -27.55 -19.72 -22.74
CA SER A 729 -26.72 -20.78 -22.16
C SER A 729 -27.00 -21.08 -20.69
N PHE A 730 -27.71 -20.20 -19.96
CA PHE A 730 -27.93 -20.37 -18.53
C PHE A 730 -28.82 -21.57 -18.22
N CYS A 731 -28.32 -22.43 -17.34
CA CYS A 731 -29.06 -23.55 -16.80
C CYS A 731 -30.24 -23.09 -15.94
N GLY A 732 -31.32 -23.87 -15.94
CA GLY A 732 -32.49 -23.53 -15.14
C GLY A 732 -33.36 -22.39 -15.71
N ARG A 733 -33.19 -21.99 -16.98
CA ARG A 733 -34.02 -20.96 -17.63
C ARG A 733 -35.51 -21.34 -17.82
N ASP A 734 -35.82 -22.62 -17.99
CA ASP A 734 -37.19 -23.07 -18.26
C ASP A 734 -38.09 -22.91 -17.02
N ASN A 735 -39.06 -22.00 -17.03
CA ASN A 735 -39.85 -21.56 -15.86
C ASN A 735 -39.12 -20.58 -14.90
N TRP A 736 -38.01 -19.98 -15.32
CA TRP A 736 -37.43 -18.79 -14.69
C TRP A 736 -37.91 -17.55 -15.44
N ASP A 737 -38.59 -16.63 -14.74
CA ASP A 737 -39.22 -15.46 -15.39
C ASP A 737 -38.21 -14.34 -15.77
N PHE A 738 -36.92 -14.47 -15.42
CA PHE A 738 -35.87 -13.45 -15.63
C PHE A 738 -34.65 -14.02 -16.37
N PRO A 739 -34.76 -14.37 -17.68
CA PRO A 739 -33.72 -15.11 -18.41
C PRO A 739 -32.32 -14.46 -18.38
N GLN A 740 -32.23 -13.14 -18.23
CA GLN A 740 -30.97 -12.38 -18.12
C GLN A 740 -30.22 -12.57 -16.78
N LEU A 741 -30.84 -13.19 -15.78
CA LEU A 741 -30.26 -13.53 -14.48
C LEU A 741 -30.06 -15.05 -14.38
N HIS A 742 -29.05 -15.50 -13.65
CA HIS A 742 -28.96 -16.94 -13.37
C HIS A 742 -30.14 -17.37 -12.49
N ASN A 743 -30.51 -18.66 -12.55
CA ASN A 743 -31.55 -19.22 -11.68
C ASN A 743 -30.92 -19.74 -10.36
N PRO A 744 -31.06 -19.04 -9.23
CA PRO A 744 -30.45 -19.45 -7.97
C PRO A 744 -31.07 -20.73 -7.39
N PHE A 745 -32.30 -21.11 -7.80
CA PHE A 745 -32.91 -22.37 -7.40
C PHE A 745 -32.24 -23.57 -8.07
N ALA A 746 -31.82 -23.43 -9.33
CA ALA A 746 -31.05 -24.46 -10.03
C ALA A 746 -29.66 -24.62 -9.40
N ILE A 747 -28.95 -23.50 -9.18
CA ILE A 747 -27.62 -23.49 -8.55
C ILE A 747 -27.69 -24.09 -7.13
N ALA A 748 -28.66 -23.69 -6.30
CA ALA A 748 -28.80 -24.23 -4.95
C ALA A 748 -29.19 -25.72 -4.91
N LEU A 749 -29.93 -26.22 -5.91
CA LEU A 749 -30.18 -27.65 -6.03
C LEU A 749 -28.91 -28.43 -6.40
N ALA A 750 -28.09 -27.90 -7.31
CA ALA A 750 -26.86 -28.51 -7.79
C ALA A 750 -25.67 -28.40 -6.82
N TYR A 751 -25.68 -27.40 -5.92
CA TYR A 751 -24.62 -27.14 -4.95
C TYR A 751 -24.21 -28.40 -4.16
N SER A 752 -22.91 -28.67 -4.09
CA SER A 752 -22.31 -29.68 -3.21
C SER A 752 -21.14 -29.03 -2.49
N LYS A 753 -20.98 -29.34 -1.19
CA LYS A 753 -19.82 -28.87 -0.40
C LYS A 753 -18.51 -29.49 -0.91
N GLU A 754 -18.62 -30.66 -1.53
CA GLU A 754 -17.57 -31.44 -2.16
C GLU A 754 -17.24 -30.99 -3.60
N ALA A 755 -17.99 -30.04 -4.17
CA ALA A 755 -17.73 -29.53 -5.51
C ALA A 755 -16.39 -28.79 -5.58
N GLU A 756 -15.60 -29.11 -6.61
CA GLU A 756 -14.24 -28.59 -6.76
C GLU A 756 -14.27 -27.09 -7.07
N CYS A 757 -13.64 -26.30 -6.20
CA CYS A 757 -13.47 -24.86 -6.36
C CYS A 757 -12.03 -24.59 -6.78
N ASN A 758 -11.83 -24.06 -7.99
CA ASN A 758 -10.51 -23.75 -8.54
C ASN A 758 -10.21 -22.28 -8.30
N SER A 759 -9.35 -21.97 -7.33
CA SER A 759 -8.94 -20.59 -7.07
C SER A 759 -8.22 -20.03 -8.28
N PHE A 760 -8.62 -18.84 -8.74
CA PHE A 760 -7.76 -18.05 -9.60
C PHE A 760 -6.52 -17.69 -8.79
N VAL A 761 -5.37 -18.14 -9.28
CA VAL A 761 -4.10 -17.95 -8.59
C VAL A 761 -3.73 -16.47 -8.68
N LEU A 762 -4.11 -15.73 -7.63
CA LEU A 762 -3.32 -14.59 -7.18
C LEU A 762 -1.90 -15.09 -6.97
N PHE A 763 -0.99 -14.69 -7.87
CA PHE A 763 0.39 -15.14 -7.90
C PHE A 763 1.09 -14.76 -6.58
N THR A 764 1.26 -15.73 -5.68
CA THR A 764 2.42 -15.74 -4.80
C THR A 764 3.63 -15.92 -5.71
N GLY A 765 4.39 -14.84 -5.93
CA GLY A 765 5.31 -14.71 -7.07
C GLY A 765 6.24 -15.91 -7.32
N VAL A 766 5.95 -16.66 -8.39
CA VAL A 766 6.91 -17.48 -9.16
C VAL A 766 6.43 -17.50 -10.62
N GLN A 767 6.97 -16.62 -11.46
CA GLN A 767 6.91 -16.74 -12.93
C GLN A 767 8.32 -16.59 -13.51
#